data_AF-A0AAW3FIG4-F1
#
_entry.id   AF-A0AAW3FIG4-F1
#
_cell.length_a   1.000
_cell.length_b   1.000
_cell.length_c   1.000
_cell.angle_alpha   90.00
_cell.angle_beta   90.00
_cell.angle_gamma   90.00
#
_symmetry.space_group_name_H-M   'P 1'
#
loop_
_entity.id
_entity.type
_entity.pdbx_description
1 polymer ?
#
loop_
_entity_poly.entity_id
_entity_poly.type
_entity_poly.pdbx_seq_one_letter_code
_entity_poly.pdbx_strand_id
1 'polypeptide(L)'
;MNKARNISFYKIMTAGYISAEAYRALKPKTSLCELRFDECRNYSPRVQKCLESLFDDDDIIESLYLQEQLDQDLTSGNNQLISWIDNQIKDNYSNILEVLNQIGIKQFLAGYLFSSSRSLYTRNFITEDNLEDIRLFIYACRGAYKKILEDREGLGNLANTVEKTYFYENSRLEEGMMASEPFEDYYNDGSSIVANLSKKGHVTVDEDALSKEHPENKKYIIYLNRLDDEQFYEFEQFFEARIEEKSIRARNCITYIGLREFCVNYLFAEDLKLLNIRNFGKKSVYDLRGIREKVIEYINNSISIVDSSIKEEIKVVEEIPVVLTLKEKLGDAQYSALQKVLYQKVETLSVRSKNGIINYKGDFIEDFVHQGMDIKKIRFIGRKSEEEISHVVEYIKDMANNMSERSWTKEETFIIEKRNLYGDYLDKFSFEYFKEHRHLPMFHILENLIRNGTQHRDLAMLNSNTPLFEGEQSLSYEEIADDFDISRERVRQICTKCNKQLHSVDPNDINKAARNYSKLLSQKTDWQYILESTESLNWFDASFVDSIRQDEKCNLSKNFILLALSILCKENFEIVGADPLPIYTKFKLDWNNTYIVNRTITEAFDFYTLSNLLEEKESELTEDITLSVQEMLLDTFFEAWNDFDTDKVEMISELLTKIFINEFGKIPDDDFKFTLEGKKVVRTTDLMYDMLSENGNPMSAQELYDVINSIYPNRYKSPISIKQLVNTDPRMCHVGTDNLISLIEWNHVKLGGVRDIIAQFLADFEQPQCLSVIVEHVQKYRKTSENSIRTTMGSGEQFVVFAGGYYGLKDKVYDRWYYLSEAEKNFLDRIKQLEQFIKDTGHFPFSLSEDAKEAQLYVWWIKVRNRKNLGKEQSMEVNRILQQYAMCPSSRRDNAWFDFCLRYKTFVERNGRKPSKSGYNEYDLYQWFEKAVEDFSNGDLKPNQEKAYLELCNSL
;
A
#
# COMPACT_ATOMS: atom_id res chain seq x y z
N MET A 1 -31.71 20.41 22.52
CA MET A 1 -30.37 19.78 22.52
C MET A 1 -29.66 20.15 21.23
N ASN A 2 -28.41 20.60 21.33
CA ASN A 2 -27.55 20.72 20.15
C ASN A 2 -27.35 19.30 19.60
N LYS A 3 -27.68 19.06 18.33
CA LYS A 3 -27.45 17.75 17.69
C LYS A 3 -25.97 17.65 17.33
N ALA A 4 -25.39 16.47 17.47
CA ALA A 4 -24.07 16.18 16.93
C ALA A 4 -24.06 16.49 15.43
N ARG A 5 -23.02 17.15 14.93
CA ARG A 5 -22.92 17.56 13.53
C ARG A 5 -21.67 17.01 12.86
N ASN A 6 -20.51 17.17 13.48
CA ASN A 6 -19.23 16.83 12.85
C ASN A 6 -18.68 15.47 13.27
N ILE A 7 -19.42 14.71 14.09
CA ILE A 7 -19.03 13.33 14.42
C ILE A 7 -19.01 12.47 13.14
N SER A 8 -17.90 11.74 12.95
CA SER A 8 -17.70 10.92 11.75
C SER A 8 -18.55 9.65 11.81
N PHE A 9 -19.03 9.16 10.66
CA PHE A 9 -19.75 7.88 10.62
C PHE A 9 -18.90 6.70 11.09
N TYR A 10 -17.57 6.79 10.96
CA TYR A 10 -16.64 5.81 11.51
C TYR A 10 -16.72 5.76 13.04
N LYS A 11 -16.76 6.93 13.70
CA LYS A 11 -16.90 7.02 15.16
C LYS A 11 -18.26 6.48 15.63
N ILE A 12 -19.33 6.79 14.90
CA ILE A 12 -20.68 6.26 15.18
C ILE A 12 -20.71 4.73 15.05
N MET A 13 -20.05 4.20 14.02
CA MET A 13 -19.95 2.75 13.79
C MET A 13 -19.15 2.06 14.88
N THR A 14 -17.97 2.58 15.22
CA THR A 14 -17.10 1.99 16.26
C THR A 14 -17.72 2.09 17.65
N ALA A 15 -18.55 3.09 17.92
CA ALA A 15 -19.38 3.15 19.15
C ALA A 15 -20.56 2.17 19.12
N GLY A 16 -20.82 1.49 18.00
CA GLY A 16 -21.85 0.46 17.87
C GLY A 16 -23.27 1.01 17.69
N TYR A 17 -23.42 2.25 17.22
CA TYR A 17 -24.72 2.85 16.89
C TYR A 17 -25.13 2.61 15.43
N ILE A 18 -24.16 2.37 14.54
CA ILE A 18 -24.43 1.88 13.19
C ILE A 18 -23.62 0.62 12.86
N SER A 19 -24.18 -0.22 11.99
CA SER A 19 -23.46 -1.38 11.44
C SER A 19 -22.40 -0.96 10.42
N ALA A 20 -21.39 -1.81 10.21
CA ALA A 20 -20.41 -1.59 9.15
C ALA A 20 -21.05 -1.56 7.74
N GLU A 21 -22.12 -2.33 7.52
CA GLU A 21 -22.94 -2.29 6.29
C GLU A 21 -23.55 -0.88 6.09
N ALA A 22 -24.10 -0.28 7.15
CA ALA A 22 -24.64 1.08 7.11
C ALA A 22 -23.55 2.13 6.90
N TYR A 23 -22.38 1.98 7.54
CA TYR A 23 -21.22 2.84 7.33
C TYR A 23 -20.77 2.83 5.86
N ARG A 24 -20.63 1.65 5.24
CA ARG A 24 -20.26 1.52 3.82
C ARG A 24 -21.31 2.16 2.90
N ALA A 25 -22.60 1.93 3.19
CA ALA A 25 -23.69 2.48 2.38
C ALA A 25 -23.73 4.02 2.40
N LEU A 26 -23.25 4.67 3.46
CA LEU A 26 -23.26 6.12 3.59
C LEU A 26 -22.21 6.82 2.72
N LYS A 27 -21.21 6.12 2.18
CA LYS A 27 -20.17 6.75 1.35
C LYS A 27 -20.77 7.39 0.07
N PRO A 28 -20.30 8.59 -0.33
CA PRO A 28 -19.08 9.27 0.11
C PRO A 28 -19.22 10.12 1.39
N LYS A 29 -20.33 10.05 2.12
CA LYS A 29 -20.55 10.90 3.28
C LYS A 29 -19.63 10.55 4.44
N THR A 30 -19.02 11.55 5.06
CA THR A 30 -18.00 11.33 6.10
C THR A 30 -18.51 11.61 7.51
N SER A 31 -19.43 12.57 7.66
CA SER A 31 -19.92 13.06 8.95
C SER A 31 -21.45 13.13 9.02
N LEU A 32 -21.98 13.10 10.25
CA LEU A 32 -23.43 13.05 10.49
C LEU A 32 -24.18 14.20 9.82
N CYS A 33 -23.60 15.41 9.75
CA CYS A 33 -24.23 16.58 9.12
C CYS A 33 -24.50 16.44 7.62
N GLU A 34 -23.82 15.50 6.95
CA GLU A 34 -23.99 15.24 5.51
C GLU A 34 -25.19 14.34 5.22
N LEU A 35 -25.74 13.65 6.24
CA LEU A 35 -26.91 12.79 6.12
C LEU A 35 -28.19 13.53 6.50
N ARG A 36 -29.16 13.53 5.59
CA ARG A 36 -30.50 14.04 5.89
C ARG A 36 -31.45 12.87 6.19
N PHE A 37 -32.36 13.09 7.12
CA PHE A 37 -33.32 12.07 7.57
C PHE A 37 -34.16 11.47 6.44
N ASP A 38 -34.54 12.29 5.44
CA ASP A 38 -35.29 11.84 4.26
C ASP A 38 -34.50 10.88 3.38
N GLU A 39 -33.17 10.94 3.40
CA GLU A 39 -32.29 10.08 2.60
C GLU A 39 -32.14 8.69 3.19
N CYS A 40 -32.43 8.49 4.48
CA CYS A 40 -32.38 7.18 5.15
C CYS A 40 -33.29 6.15 4.46
N ARG A 41 -34.40 6.60 3.86
CA ARG A 41 -35.38 5.76 3.15
C ARG A 41 -34.87 5.18 1.82
N ASN A 42 -33.72 5.65 1.32
CA ASN A 42 -33.13 5.18 0.07
C ASN A 42 -32.29 3.91 0.26
N TYR A 43 -32.05 3.47 1.49
CA TYR A 43 -31.21 2.32 1.81
C TYR A 43 -32.03 1.05 2.08
N SER A 44 -31.35 -0.09 2.20
CA SER A 44 -32.01 -1.37 2.55
C SER A 44 -32.75 -1.25 3.89
N PRO A 45 -33.84 -2.00 4.13
CA PRO A 45 -34.62 -1.87 5.38
C PRO A 45 -33.78 -2.03 6.66
N ARG A 46 -32.72 -2.86 6.60
CA ARG A 46 -31.78 -3.07 7.70
C ARG A 46 -30.90 -1.84 7.95
N VAL A 47 -30.38 -1.22 6.89
CA VAL A 47 -29.56 0.00 6.96
C VAL A 47 -30.44 1.20 7.34
N GLN A 48 -31.61 1.36 6.71
CA GLN A 48 -32.57 2.43 6.98
C GLN A 48 -32.89 2.53 8.48
N LYS A 49 -33.33 1.42 9.10
CA LYS A 49 -33.71 1.40 10.52
C LYS A 49 -32.56 1.86 11.43
N CYS A 50 -31.34 1.50 11.07
CA CYS A 50 -30.12 1.85 11.80
C CYS A 50 -29.73 3.33 11.63
N LEU A 51 -30.05 3.93 10.48
CA LEU A 51 -29.78 5.35 10.22
C LEU A 51 -30.86 6.26 10.82
N GLU A 52 -32.12 5.84 10.79
CA GLU A 52 -33.24 6.58 11.40
C GLU A 52 -33.05 6.75 12.92
N SER A 53 -32.50 5.75 13.62
CA SER A 53 -32.22 5.85 15.06
C SER A 53 -31.21 6.95 15.40
N LEU A 54 -30.36 7.39 14.48
CA LEU A 54 -29.46 8.53 14.72
C LEU A 54 -30.20 9.88 14.83
N PHE A 55 -31.45 9.94 14.40
CA PHE A 55 -32.26 11.17 14.37
C PHE A 55 -33.47 11.15 15.31
N ASP A 56 -33.96 9.94 15.64
CA ASP A 56 -35.21 9.73 16.38
C ASP A 56 -35.00 9.18 17.81
N ASP A 57 -33.82 8.65 18.13
CA ASP A 57 -33.50 8.13 19.47
C ASP A 57 -32.75 9.20 20.30
N ASP A 58 -33.44 9.77 21.28
CA ASP A 58 -32.93 10.88 22.10
C ASP A 58 -31.63 10.51 22.87
N ASP A 59 -31.49 9.25 23.31
CA ASP A 59 -30.32 8.78 24.05
C ASP A 59 -29.10 8.62 23.13
N ILE A 60 -29.32 8.15 21.90
CA ILE A 60 -28.27 8.09 20.87
C ILE A 60 -27.85 9.52 20.50
N ILE A 61 -28.81 10.42 20.25
CA ILE A 61 -28.52 11.82 19.89
C ILE A 61 -27.68 12.49 20.98
N GLU A 62 -28.03 12.29 22.24
CA GLU A 62 -27.26 12.82 23.37
C GLU A 62 -25.86 12.23 23.43
N SER A 63 -25.75 10.91 23.32
CA SER A 63 -24.47 10.20 23.38
C SER A 63 -23.51 10.67 22.28
N LEU A 64 -24.01 10.81 21.05
CA LEU A 64 -23.21 11.30 19.92
C LEU A 64 -22.78 12.76 20.10
N TYR A 65 -23.66 13.61 20.66
CA TYR A 65 -23.32 15.00 20.94
C TYR A 65 -22.21 15.11 21.99
N LEU A 66 -22.36 14.40 23.11
CA LEU A 66 -21.35 14.37 24.17
C LEU A 66 -20.04 13.76 23.67
N GLN A 67 -20.09 12.73 22.84
CA GLN A 67 -18.91 12.13 22.23
C GLN A 67 -18.18 13.11 21.30
N GLU A 68 -18.89 13.87 20.47
CA GLU A 68 -18.30 14.92 19.62
C GLU A 68 -17.58 15.99 20.45
N GLN A 69 -18.18 16.42 21.56
CA GLN A 69 -17.56 17.38 22.49
C GLN A 69 -16.33 16.79 23.18
N LEU A 70 -16.38 15.50 23.56
CA LEU A 70 -15.26 14.83 24.21
C LEU A 70 -14.06 14.70 23.29
N ASP A 71 -14.28 14.35 22.02
CA ASP A 71 -13.18 14.26 21.04
C ASP A 71 -12.51 15.64 20.85
N GLN A 72 -13.28 16.74 20.87
CA GLN A 72 -12.73 18.11 20.84
C GLN A 72 -11.93 18.45 22.10
N ASP A 73 -12.39 18.02 23.28
CA ASP A 73 -11.69 18.22 24.55
C ASP A 73 -10.38 17.43 24.63
N LEU A 74 -10.38 16.18 24.18
CA LEU A 74 -9.18 15.34 24.14
C LEU A 74 -8.13 15.94 23.19
N THR A 75 -8.57 16.49 22.05
CA THR A 75 -7.69 17.12 21.05
C THR A 75 -7.14 18.46 21.53
N SER A 76 -7.93 19.26 22.24
CA SER A 76 -7.52 20.56 22.79
C SER A 76 -6.74 20.47 24.11
N GLY A 77 -6.56 19.26 24.65
CA GLY A 77 -5.83 19.01 25.90
C GLY A 77 -6.63 19.34 27.17
N ASN A 78 -7.95 19.44 27.06
CA ASN A 78 -8.83 19.72 28.19
C ASN A 78 -9.04 18.47 29.06
N ASN A 79 -8.28 18.41 30.16
CA ASN A 79 -8.24 17.23 31.04
C ASN A 79 -9.24 17.29 32.22
N GLN A 80 -10.32 18.08 32.14
CA GLN A 80 -11.29 18.22 33.24
C GLN A 80 -11.95 16.89 33.60
N LEU A 81 -12.42 16.12 32.60
CA LEU A 81 -13.02 14.80 32.84
C LEU A 81 -11.99 13.79 33.34
N ILE A 82 -10.77 13.81 32.80
CA ILE A 82 -9.66 12.96 33.25
C ILE A 82 -9.36 13.23 34.73
N SER A 83 -9.28 14.51 35.12
CA SER A 83 -9.04 14.93 36.50
C SER A 83 -10.19 14.51 37.43
N TRP A 84 -11.44 14.54 36.94
CA TRP A 84 -12.58 14.03 37.70
C TRP A 84 -12.47 12.52 37.92
N ILE A 85 -12.16 11.76 36.87
CA ILE A 85 -11.96 10.31 36.90
C ILE A 85 -10.85 9.93 37.90
N ASP A 86 -9.68 10.60 37.83
CA ASP A 86 -8.56 10.37 38.74
C ASP A 86 -8.92 10.60 40.23
N ASN A 87 -9.83 11.53 40.50
CA ASN A 87 -10.30 11.80 41.86
C ASN A 87 -11.35 10.77 42.33
N GLN A 88 -12.18 10.23 41.44
CA GLN A 88 -13.21 9.24 41.82
C GLN A 88 -12.65 7.83 42.05
N ILE A 89 -11.63 7.43 41.28
CA ILE A 89 -11.07 6.06 41.36
C ILE A 89 -10.29 5.84 42.65
N LYS A 90 -9.71 6.89 43.24
CA LYS A 90 -8.92 6.80 44.48
C LYS A 90 -9.72 6.26 45.67
N ASP A 91 -11.06 6.36 45.64
CA ASP A 91 -11.87 6.09 46.83
C ASP A 91 -12.90 4.95 46.68
N ASN A 92 -13.29 4.47 45.47
CA ASN A 92 -14.52 3.66 45.35
C ASN A 92 -14.56 2.48 44.36
N TYR A 93 -13.57 2.22 43.49
CA TYR A 93 -13.74 1.21 42.42
C TYR A 93 -12.50 0.35 42.11
N SER A 94 -12.36 -0.80 42.76
CA SER A 94 -11.23 -1.73 42.52
C SER A 94 -11.27 -2.38 41.14
N ASN A 95 -12.44 -2.83 40.67
CA ASN A 95 -12.60 -3.53 39.39
C ASN A 95 -12.39 -2.58 38.18
N ILE A 96 -12.78 -1.31 38.33
CA ILE A 96 -12.60 -0.29 37.27
C ILE A 96 -11.15 0.20 37.23
N LEU A 97 -10.47 0.28 38.39
CA LEU A 97 -9.05 0.62 38.43
C LEU A 97 -8.20 -0.40 37.67
N GLU A 98 -8.54 -1.69 37.75
CA GLU A 98 -7.85 -2.74 36.98
C GLU A 98 -7.99 -2.54 35.47
N VAL A 99 -9.22 -2.30 34.99
CA VAL A 99 -9.50 -2.03 33.57
C VAL A 99 -8.82 -0.75 33.09
N LEU A 100 -8.87 0.33 33.88
CA LEU A 100 -8.24 1.60 33.53
C LEU A 100 -6.71 1.55 33.58
N ASN A 101 -6.11 0.70 34.42
CA ASN A 101 -4.67 0.48 34.41
C ASN A 101 -4.21 -0.28 33.16
N GLN A 102 -5.05 -1.17 32.62
CA GLN A 102 -4.74 -1.93 31.40
C GLN A 102 -4.94 -1.08 30.14
N ILE A 103 -6.04 -0.31 30.07
CA ILE A 103 -6.43 0.43 28.86
C ILE A 103 -5.88 1.87 28.86
N GLY A 104 -5.77 2.49 30.03
CA GLY A 104 -5.51 3.92 30.19
C GLY A 104 -6.77 4.79 30.06
N ILE A 105 -6.84 5.86 30.86
CA ILE A 105 -8.04 6.72 30.97
C ILE A 105 -8.41 7.38 29.63
N LYS A 106 -7.42 7.88 28.87
CA LYS A 106 -7.71 8.53 27.58
C LYS A 106 -8.32 7.55 26.57
N GLN A 107 -7.81 6.33 26.50
CA GLN A 107 -8.31 5.30 25.59
C GLN A 107 -9.69 4.80 26.02
N PHE A 108 -9.93 4.67 27.34
CA PHE A 108 -11.25 4.40 27.89
C PHE A 108 -12.27 5.49 27.51
N LEU A 109 -11.91 6.76 27.66
CA LEU A 109 -12.75 7.89 27.26
C LEU A 109 -13.07 7.88 25.77
N ALA A 110 -12.06 7.62 24.93
CA ALA A 110 -12.21 7.65 23.48
C ALA A 110 -13.00 6.46 22.91
N GLY A 111 -12.89 5.28 23.52
CA GLY A 111 -13.38 4.01 22.97
C GLY A 111 -14.53 3.34 23.74
N TYR A 112 -14.68 3.61 25.04
CA TYR A 112 -15.62 2.88 25.92
C TYR A 112 -16.77 3.76 26.39
N LEU A 113 -16.50 5.00 26.79
CA LEU A 113 -17.46 5.86 27.49
C LEU A 113 -18.80 6.02 26.74
N PHE A 114 -18.77 6.22 25.43
CA PHE A 114 -19.97 6.42 24.61
C PHE A 114 -20.32 5.20 23.73
N SER A 115 -19.87 4.00 24.11
CA SER A 115 -20.27 2.78 23.40
C SER A 115 -21.75 2.44 23.65
N SER A 116 -22.40 1.85 22.66
CA SER A 116 -23.69 1.19 22.85
C SER A 116 -23.53 -0.02 23.77
N SER A 117 -24.60 -0.42 24.48
CA SER A 117 -24.55 -1.57 25.39
C SER A 117 -24.06 -2.84 24.68
N ARG A 118 -24.47 -3.03 23.42
CA ARG A 118 -24.04 -4.16 22.59
C ARG A 118 -22.54 -4.11 22.25
N SER A 119 -22.02 -2.93 21.87
CA SER A 119 -20.59 -2.77 21.58
C SER A 119 -19.75 -2.92 22.85
N LEU A 120 -20.23 -2.45 24.00
CA LEU A 120 -19.50 -2.56 25.26
C LEU A 120 -19.25 -4.01 25.66
N TYR A 121 -20.21 -4.92 25.45
CA TYR A 121 -20.04 -6.36 25.75
C TYR A 121 -18.91 -7.02 24.98
N THR A 122 -18.62 -6.53 23.77
CA THR A 122 -17.61 -7.13 22.89
C THR A 122 -16.25 -6.46 23.05
N ARG A 123 -16.13 -5.45 23.90
CA ARG A 123 -14.87 -4.72 24.10
C ARG A 123 -13.87 -5.53 24.91
N ASN A 124 -12.60 -5.45 24.53
CA ASN A 124 -11.49 -5.96 25.32
C ASN A 124 -11.55 -5.49 26.80
N PHE A 125 -11.20 -6.40 27.71
CA PHE A 125 -11.20 -6.24 29.17
C PHE A 125 -12.57 -6.09 29.85
N ILE A 126 -13.67 -6.20 29.09
CA ILE A 126 -15.02 -6.35 29.64
C ILE A 126 -15.33 -7.83 29.81
N THR A 127 -15.74 -8.23 31.02
CA THR A 127 -16.13 -9.59 31.37
C THR A 127 -17.52 -9.58 32.01
N GLU A 128 -18.18 -10.74 32.09
CA GLU A 128 -19.47 -10.84 32.79
C GLU A 128 -19.37 -10.37 34.26
N ASP A 129 -18.19 -10.54 34.88
CA ASP A 129 -17.95 -10.20 36.29
C ASP A 129 -17.80 -8.68 36.52
N ASN A 130 -17.27 -7.92 35.54
CA ASN A 130 -16.97 -6.49 35.71
C ASN A 130 -17.93 -5.55 34.96
N LEU A 131 -18.81 -6.09 34.11
CA LEU A 131 -19.68 -5.33 33.23
C LEU A 131 -20.59 -4.34 33.97
N GLU A 132 -21.26 -4.78 35.03
CA GLU A 132 -22.21 -3.94 35.76
C GLU A 132 -21.52 -2.77 36.47
N ASP A 133 -20.35 -3.01 37.06
CA ASP A 133 -19.53 -1.94 37.65
C ASP A 133 -19.12 -0.92 36.59
N ILE A 134 -18.67 -1.40 35.42
CA ILE A 134 -18.25 -0.54 34.31
C ILE A 134 -19.43 0.25 33.74
N ARG A 135 -20.62 -0.34 33.63
CA ARG A 135 -21.84 0.37 33.20
C ARG A 135 -22.21 1.49 34.16
N LEU A 136 -22.22 1.21 35.45
CA LEU A 136 -22.51 2.21 36.48
C LEU A 136 -21.48 3.35 36.44
N PHE A 137 -20.21 3.02 36.21
CA PHE A 137 -19.15 4.01 36.09
C PHE A 137 -19.23 4.84 34.81
N ILE A 138 -19.54 4.22 33.67
CA ILE A 138 -19.84 4.92 32.41
C ILE A 138 -20.99 5.89 32.62
N TYR A 139 -22.08 5.46 33.27
CA TYR A 139 -23.22 6.32 33.56
C TYR A 139 -22.82 7.52 34.43
N ALA A 140 -22.03 7.29 35.49
CA ALA A 140 -21.50 8.36 36.33
C ALA A 140 -20.58 9.33 35.55
N CYS A 141 -19.71 8.80 34.70
CA CYS A 141 -18.81 9.60 33.85
C CYS A 141 -19.59 10.45 32.83
N ARG A 142 -20.60 9.88 32.15
CA ARG A 142 -21.46 10.61 31.21
C ARG A 142 -22.19 11.74 31.91
N GLY A 143 -22.76 11.48 33.08
CA GLY A 143 -23.44 12.48 33.90
C GLY A 143 -22.50 13.59 34.39
N ALA A 144 -21.29 13.25 34.83
CA ALA A 144 -20.27 14.22 35.22
C ALA A 144 -19.80 15.07 34.03
N TYR A 145 -19.58 14.46 32.88
CA TYR A 145 -19.16 15.17 31.68
C TYR A 145 -20.22 16.13 31.15
N LYS A 146 -21.49 15.70 31.18
CA LYS A 146 -22.63 16.58 30.87
C LYS A 146 -22.65 17.83 31.76
N LYS A 147 -22.46 17.67 33.08
CA LYS A 147 -22.35 18.81 34.01
C LYS A 147 -21.14 19.69 33.72
N ILE A 148 -19.99 19.10 33.38
CA ILE A 148 -18.78 19.86 32.99
C ILE A 148 -19.07 20.74 31.77
N LEU A 149 -19.82 20.24 30.79
CA LEU A 149 -20.21 21.01 29.61
C LEU A 149 -21.26 22.08 29.93
N GLU A 150 -22.24 21.80 30.79
CA GLU A 150 -23.23 22.76 31.27
C GLU A 150 -22.59 23.91 32.08
N ASP A 151 -21.58 23.61 32.91
CA ASP A 151 -20.82 24.58 33.69
C ASP A 151 -19.85 25.44 32.84
N ARG A 152 -19.50 25.01 31.63
CA ARG A 152 -18.71 25.86 30.70
C ARG A 152 -19.50 27.06 30.18
N GLU A 153 -20.83 27.02 30.23
CA GLU A 153 -21.69 28.17 29.93
C GLU A 153 -21.90 29.10 31.14
N GLY A 154 -21.36 28.77 32.33
CA GLY A 154 -21.49 29.60 33.53
C GLY A 154 -20.45 29.28 34.61
N LEU A 155 -19.49 30.20 34.82
CA LEU A 155 -18.48 30.11 35.89
C LEU A 155 -19.11 29.89 37.28
N GLY A 156 -18.92 28.69 37.86
CA GLY A 156 -18.87 28.52 39.33
C GLY A 156 -19.40 27.20 39.90
N ASN A 157 -18.46 26.37 40.37
CA ASN A 157 -18.58 25.30 41.37
C ASN A 157 -19.21 23.95 41.00
N LEU A 158 -18.38 23.02 40.51
CA LEU A 158 -18.61 21.58 40.67
C LEU A 158 -17.75 21.00 41.81
N ALA A 159 -18.10 21.35 43.04
CA ALA A 159 -17.69 20.61 44.23
C ALA A 159 -18.89 20.44 45.15
N ASN A 160 -19.28 19.19 45.38
CA ASN A 160 -20.35 18.71 46.26
C ASN A 160 -21.78 18.69 45.69
N THR A 161 -22.11 17.64 44.92
CA THR A 161 -23.37 16.90 45.12
C THR A 161 -23.32 15.53 44.44
N VAL A 162 -23.01 14.49 45.22
CA VAL A 162 -23.53 13.13 44.99
C VAL A 162 -24.24 12.77 46.29
N GLU A 163 -25.51 13.13 46.39
CA GLU A 163 -26.37 12.59 47.44
C GLU A 163 -26.61 11.10 47.15
N LYS A 164 -26.31 10.28 48.15
CA LYS A 164 -26.44 8.81 48.20
C LYS A 164 -27.91 8.32 48.20
N THR A 165 -28.84 9.00 47.52
CA THR A 165 -30.28 8.75 47.71
C THR A 165 -31.06 8.39 46.44
N TYR A 166 -30.39 7.98 45.36
CA TYR A 166 -31.07 7.50 44.14
C TYR A 166 -30.70 6.08 43.69
N PHE A 167 -30.03 5.30 44.56
CA PHE A 167 -29.49 3.98 44.22
C PHE A 167 -30.45 2.79 44.40
N TYR A 168 -31.76 3.00 44.56
CA TYR A 168 -32.71 1.89 44.74
C TYR A 168 -34.08 2.00 44.06
N GLU A 169 -34.38 3.04 43.26
CA GLU A 169 -35.73 3.20 42.69
C GLU A 169 -35.85 3.23 41.16
N ASN A 170 -34.75 3.25 40.39
CA ASN A 170 -34.84 3.25 38.92
C ASN A 170 -34.52 1.93 38.23
N SER A 171 -34.17 0.86 38.96
CA SER A 171 -34.02 -0.50 38.41
C SER A 171 -35.36 -1.19 38.09
N ARG A 172 -36.45 -0.42 37.91
CA ARG A 172 -37.80 -0.94 37.63
C ARG A 172 -38.48 -0.33 36.39
N LEU A 173 -37.78 0.46 35.59
CA LEU A 173 -38.36 1.08 34.38
C LEU A 173 -37.77 0.59 33.04
N GLU A 174 -36.82 -0.35 33.05
CA GLU A 174 -36.27 -0.96 31.81
C GLU A 174 -36.50 -2.48 31.69
N GLU A 175 -37.40 -3.08 32.47
CA GLU A 175 -37.85 -4.47 32.23
C GLU A 175 -39.01 -4.56 31.20
N GLY A 176 -39.26 -3.48 30.46
CA GLY A 176 -40.45 -3.32 29.62
C GLY A 176 -40.29 -3.57 28.13
N MET A 177 -39.28 -4.29 27.62
CA MET A 177 -39.15 -4.55 26.17
C MET A 177 -38.58 -5.92 25.77
N MET A 178 -38.71 -6.95 26.60
CA MET A 178 -38.37 -8.33 26.20
C MET A 178 -39.59 -9.25 26.36
N ALA A 179 -40.42 -9.30 25.32
CA ALA A 179 -41.41 -10.36 25.15
C ALA A 179 -41.59 -10.69 23.65
N SER A 180 -40.97 -11.79 23.20
CA SER A 180 -41.59 -12.77 22.29
C SER A 180 -40.67 -14.00 22.10
N GLU A 181 -40.93 -15.01 22.93
CA GLU A 181 -41.01 -16.47 22.69
C GLU A 181 -39.98 -17.26 21.83
N PRO A 182 -39.92 -18.60 21.96
CA PRO A 182 -39.76 -19.41 23.18
C PRO A 182 -38.65 -20.47 22.97
N PHE A 183 -38.03 -20.99 24.02
CA PHE A 183 -37.47 -22.35 23.93
C PHE A 183 -37.76 -23.13 25.21
N GLU A 184 -38.41 -24.26 24.97
CA GLU A 184 -39.05 -25.17 25.89
C GLU A 184 -38.06 -25.86 26.83
N ASP A 185 -38.54 -26.06 28.07
CA ASP A 185 -38.40 -27.22 28.93
C ASP A 185 -37.27 -28.22 28.65
N TYR A 186 -36.39 -28.39 29.65
CA TYR A 186 -36.15 -29.71 30.24
C TYR A 186 -35.73 -29.56 31.71
N TYR A 187 -36.68 -29.81 32.62
CA TYR A 187 -36.40 -30.17 34.00
C TYR A 187 -36.16 -31.68 34.11
N ASN A 188 -35.25 -32.04 35.02
CA ASN A 188 -35.15 -33.31 35.74
C ASN A 188 -34.93 -34.59 34.92
N ASP A 189 -33.78 -35.22 35.16
CA ASP A 189 -33.84 -36.50 35.86
C ASP A 189 -32.63 -36.64 36.80
N GLY A 190 -32.94 -36.68 38.10
CA GLY A 190 -32.05 -37.23 39.09
C GLY A 190 -32.60 -38.61 39.45
N SER A 191 -31.82 -39.67 39.22
CA SER A 191 -31.66 -40.77 40.16
C SER A 191 -30.81 -41.90 39.58
N SER A 192 -30.22 -42.68 40.49
CA SER A 192 -29.69 -44.03 40.32
C SER A 192 -28.30 -44.17 39.68
N ILE A 193 -27.27 -44.18 40.53
CA ILE A 193 -26.46 -45.40 40.74
C ILE A 193 -26.23 -45.57 42.25
N VAL A 194 -27.15 -46.30 42.89
CA VAL A 194 -26.81 -47.11 44.07
C VAL A 194 -26.30 -48.43 43.52
N ALA A 195 -25.00 -48.69 43.62
CA ALA A 195 -24.48 -50.06 43.58
C ALA A 195 -23.08 -50.16 44.20
N ASN A 196 -22.97 -51.10 45.15
CA ASN A 196 -21.76 -51.79 45.59
C ASN A 196 -20.90 -51.16 46.70
N LEU A 197 -21.50 -51.11 47.90
CA LEU A 197 -20.78 -51.45 49.13
C LEU A 197 -20.30 -52.91 49.05
N SER A 198 -19.00 -53.12 48.83
CA SER A 198 -18.35 -54.41 49.14
C SER A 198 -17.29 -54.23 50.22
N LYS A 199 -17.59 -54.81 51.37
CA LYS A 199 -16.68 -55.15 52.47
C LYS A 199 -15.32 -55.64 51.96
N LYS A 200 -14.23 -55.05 52.45
CA LYS A 200 -12.92 -55.68 52.71
C LYS A 200 -12.11 -54.74 53.62
N GLY A 201 -11.84 -55.17 54.84
CA GLY A 201 -11.18 -54.39 55.90
C GLY A 201 -9.69 -54.05 55.69
N HIS A 202 -9.20 -54.04 54.45
CA HIS A 202 -7.83 -53.64 54.11
C HIS A 202 -7.81 -52.87 52.78
N VAL A 203 -7.14 -51.73 52.78
CA VAL A 203 -6.94 -50.84 51.63
C VAL A 203 -5.63 -51.19 50.93
N THR A 204 -5.59 -51.08 49.60
CA THR A 204 -4.34 -51.24 48.84
C THR A 204 -3.50 -50.00 49.06
N VAL A 205 -2.25 -50.13 49.53
CA VAL A 205 -1.38 -48.97 49.78
C VAL A 205 -0.73 -48.54 48.46
N ASP A 206 -0.98 -47.29 48.05
CA ASP A 206 -0.38 -46.72 46.84
C ASP A 206 1.13 -46.47 47.02
N GLU A 207 1.90 -46.51 45.93
CA GLU A 207 3.35 -46.25 45.95
C GLU A 207 3.71 -44.83 46.44
N ASP A 208 2.81 -43.87 46.25
CA ASP A 208 2.92 -42.47 46.63
C ASP A 208 2.07 -42.10 47.88
N ALA A 209 1.63 -43.09 48.65
CA ALA A 209 0.88 -42.89 49.90
C ALA A 209 1.68 -42.14 50.99
N LEU A 210 3.00 -42.11 50.86
CA LEU A 210 3.94 -41.54 51.82
C LEU A 210 4.80 -40.46 51.15
N SER A 211 4.82 -39.27 51.73
CA SER A 211 5.75 -38.21 51.33
C SER A 211 7.21 -38.67 51.46
N LYS A 212 8.05 -38.31 50.48
CA LYS A 212 9.50 -38.59 50.50
C LYS A 212 10.22 -37.87 51.65
N GLU A 213 9.62 -36.81 52.20
CA GLU A 213 10.18 -36.00 53.28
C GLU A 213 10.06 -36.66 54.66
N HIS A 214 9.12 -37.61 54.82
CA HIS A 214 8.81 -38.24 56.12
C HIS A 214 8.72 -39.78 56.04
N PRO A 215 9.79 -40.49 55.63
CA PRO A 215 9.79 -41.94 55.49
C PRO A 215 9.44 -42.68 56.79
N GLU A 216 9.69 -42.07 57.96
CA GLU A 216 9.36 -42.58 59.29
C GLU A 216 7.86 -42.79 59.50
N ASN A 217 7.01 -42.12 58.72
CA ASN A 217 5.55 -42.23 58.84
C ASN A 217 4.98 -43.52 58.21
N LYS A 218 5.80 -44.31 57.51
CA LYS A 218 5.40 -45.60 56.93
C LYS A 218 4.76 -46.55 57.97
N LYS A 219 5.25 -46.50 59.22
CA LYS A 219 4.70 -47.30 60.33
C LYS A 219 3.24 -46.97 60.65
N TYR A 220 2.82 -45.72 60.45
CA TYR A 220 1.44 -45.26 60.68
C TYR A 220 0.48 -45.76 59.60
N ILE A 221 0.92 -45.77 58.34
CA ILE A 221 0.17 -46.33 57.20
C ILE A 221 -0.07 -47.83 57.42
N ILE A 222 0.97 -48.57 57.82
CA ILE A 222 0.86 -50.01 58.11
C ILE A 222 -0.08 -50.26 59.29
N TYR A 223 0.00 -49.46 60.35
CA TYR A 223 -0.89 -49.55 61.51
C TYR A 223 -2.35 -49.34 61.14
N LEU A 224 -2.68 -48.21 60.49
CA LEU A 224 -4.05 -47.86 60.10
C LEU A 224 -4.66 -48.88 59.15
N ASN A 225 -3.86 -49.42 58.21
CA ASN A 225 -4.34 -50.43 57.29
C ASN A 225 -4.62 -51.77 57.99
N ARG A 226 -3.99 -52.06 59.14
CA ARG A 226 -4.14 -53.33 59.88
C ARG A 226 -5.22 -53.32 60.96
N LEU A 227 -5.78 -52.16 61.33
CA LEU A 227 -6.90 -52.08 62.28
C LEU A 227 -8.10 -52.86 61.75
N ASP A 228 -8.83 -53.57 62.61
CA ASP A 228 -10.14 -54.10 62.25
C ASP A 228 -11.21 -52.99 62.21
N ASP A 229 -12.43 -53.33 61.78
CA ASP A 229 -13.50 -52.34 61.61
C ASP A 229 -13.92 -51.70 62.95
N GLU A 230 -13.84 -52.43 64.06
CA GLU A 230 -14.21 -51.93 65.40
C GLU A 230 -13.14 -50.99 65.96
N GLN A 231 -11.86 -51.35 65.79
CA GLN A 231 -10.71 -50.53 66.18
C GLN A 231 -10.56 -49.27 65.34
N PHE A 232 -10.89 -49.34 64.04
CA PHE A 232 -10.82 -48.18 63.16
C PHE A 232 -11.98 -47.22 63.38
N TYR A 233 -13.14 -47.71 63.83
CA TYR A 233 -14.30 -46.87 64.11
C TYR A 233 -14.03 -45.79 65.17
N GLU A 234 -13.20 -46.08 66.18
CA GLU A 234 -12.77 -45.08 67.17
C GLU A 234 -11.96 -43.93 66.53
N PHE A 235 -11.11 -44.28 65.55
CA PHE A 235 -10.33 -43.31 64.79
C PHE A 235 -11.20 -42.53 63.79
N GLU A 236 -12.17 -43.20 63.16
CA GLU A 236 -13.16 -42.58 62.28
C GLU A 236 -13.95 -41.49 63.01
N GLN A 237 -14.45 -41.79 64.21
CA GLN A 237 -15.17 -40.82 65.03
C GLN A 237 -14.31 -39.61 65.44
N PHE A 238 -13.03 -39.85 65.79
CA PHE A 238 -12.11 -38.75 66.10
C PHE A 238 -11.85 -37.87 64.87
N PHE A 239 -11.64 -38.47 63.70
CA PHE A 239 -11.39 -37.75 62.46
C PHE A 239 -12.61 -36.94 62.01
N GLU A 240 -13.81 -37.54 62.06
CA GLU A 240 -15.06 -36.90 61.68
C GLU A 240 -15.36 -35.67 62.57
N ALA A 241 -15.15 -35.78 63.89
CA ALA A 241 -15.32 -34.64 64.80
C ALA A 241 -14.39 -33.45 64.49
N ARG A 242 -13.22 -33.69 63.87
CA ARG A 242 -12.26 -32.63 63.51
C ARG A 242 -12.49 -32.04 62.12
N ILE A 243 -13.02 -32.83 61.18
CA ILE A 243 -13.37 -32.35 59.84
C ILE A 243 -14.72 -31.60 59.85
N GLU A 244 -15.60 -31.87 60.82
CA GLU A 244 -16.91 -31.21 60.96
C GLU A 244 -16.79 -29.69 61.17
N GLU A 245 -15.69 -29.22 61.76
CA GLU A 245 -15.37 -27.80 61.94
C GLU A 245 -14.81 -27.13 60.65
N LYS A 246 -14.74 -27.84 59.51
CA LYS A 246 -14.10 -27.40 58.24
C LYS A 246 -15.07 -27.36 57.06
N SER A 247 -14.56 -27.02 55.86
CA SER A 247 -15.42 -26.81 54.68
C SER A 247 -16.20 -28.06 54.27
N ILE A 248 -17.50 -27.86 53.96
CA ILE A 248 -18.43 -28.89 53.46
C ILE A 248 -17.82 -29.66 52.26
N ARG A 249 -17.04 -28.96 51.42
CA ARG A 249 -16.37 -29.52 50.24
C ARG A 249 -15.30 -30.55 50.59
N ALA A 250 -14.42 -30.28 51.57
CA ALA A 250 -13.38 -31.23 51.98
C ALA A 250 -13.99 -32.51 52.55
N ARG A 251 -15.01 -32.36 53.42
CA ARG A 251 -15.77 -33.47 54.00
C ARG A 251 -16.40 -34.34 52.93
N ASN A 252 -17.14 -33.75 51.98
CA ASN A 252 -17.81 -34.50 50.92
C ASN A 252 -16.82 -35.28 50.04
N CYS A 253 -15.63 -34.74 49.78
CA CYS A 253 -14.60 -35.44 49.00
C CYS A 253 -14.00 -36.63 49.76
N ILE A 254 -13.74 -36.48 51.07
CA ILE A 254 -13.22 -37.56 51.92
C ILE A 254 -14.26 -38.68 52.07
N THR A 255 -15.53 -38.32 52.29
CA THR A 255 -16.63 -39.29 52.32
C THR A 255 -16.78 -40.03 51.00
N TYR A 256 -16.58 -39.36 49.86
CA TYR A 256 -16.65 -39.98 48.54
C TYR A 256 -15.52 -41.00 48.30
N ILE A 257 -14.30 -40.73 48.78
CA ILE A 257 -13.15 -41.65 48.69
C ILE A 257 -13.30 -42.82 49.68
N GLY A 258 -13.94 -42.56 50.82
CA GLY A 258 -13.94 -43.44 51.97
C GLY A 258 -12.83 -43.08 52.96
N LEU A 259 -13.17 -43.00 54.25
CA LEU A 259 -12.24 -42.45 55.25
C LEU A 259 -11.00 -43.33 55.45
N ARG A 260 -11.16 -44.66 55.48
CA ARG A 260 -10.03 -45.58 55.61
C ARG A 260 -9.07 -45.48 54.41
N GLU A 261 -9.61 -45.40 53.20
CA GLU A 261 -8.84 -45.17 51.97
C GLU A 261 -8.07 -43.85 52.05
N PHE A 262 -8.74 -42.78 52.48
CA PHE A 262 -8.12 -41.48 52.68
C PHE A 262 -6.98 -41.51 53.70
N CYS A 263 -7.17 -42.17 54.85
CA CYS A 263 -6.18 -42.19 55.93
C CYS A 263 -4.95 -43.05 55.61
N VAL A 264 -5.10 -44.08 54.78
CA VAL A 264 -3.99 -44.94 54.34
C VAL A 264 -3.21 -44.32 53.18
N ASN A 265 -3.90 -43.76 52.17
CA ASN A 265 -3.27 -43.36 50.90
C ASN A 265 -3.07 -41.85 50.70
N TYR A 266 -3.69 -41.01 51.52
CA TYR A 266 -3.69 -39.54 51.31
C TYR A 266 -3.27 -38.74 52.55
N LEU A 267 -3.51 -39.24 53.76
CA LEU A 267 -3.19 -38.51 54.99
C LEU A 267 -1.70 -38.17 55.11
N PHE A 268 -0.80 -39.06 54.67
CA PHE A 268 0.66 -38.90 54.74
C PHE A 268 1.31 -38.56 53.39
N ALA A 269 0.52 -38.39 52.33
CA ALA A 269 0.99 -38.07 51.00
C ALA A 269 1.29 -36.58 50.82
N GLU A 270 2.07 -36.25 49.79
CA GLU A 270 2.33 -34.87 49.38
C GLU A 270 1.04 -34.16 48.93
N ASP A 271 0.99 -32.84 49.11
CA ASP A 271 -0.21 -32.06 48.82
C ASP A 271 -0.61 -32.06 47.33
N LEU A 272 0.36 -32.30 46.44
CA LEU A 272 0.09 -32.52 45.01
C LEU A 272 -0.82 -33.74 44.79
N LYS A 273 -0.65 -34.82 45.57
CA LYS A 273 -1.52 -36.01 45.48
C LYS A 273 -2.96 -35.68 45.92
N LEU A 274 -3.14 -34.79 46.90
CA LEU A 274 -4.46 -34.36 47.36
C LEU A 274 -5.22 -33.57 46.29
N LEU A 275 -4.53 -32.77 45.47
CA LEU A 275 -5.14 -31.99 44.38
C LEU A 275 -5.66 -32.88 43.23
N ASN A 276 -5.20 -34.13 43.15
CA ASN A 276 -5.71 -35.11 42.19
C ASN A 276 -7.06 -35.70 42.60
N ILE A 277 -7.49 -35.49 43.85
CA ILE A 277 -8.84 -35.87 44.29
C ILE A 277 -9.84 -34.92 43.61
N ARG A 278 -10.80 -35.49 42.89
CA ARG A 278 -11.86 -34.74 42.21
C ARG A 278 -12.56 -33.80 43.21
N ASN A 279 -12.60 -32.50 42.88
CA ASN A 279 -13.18 -31.42 43.69
C ASN A 279 -12.41 -31.04 44.98
N PHE A 280 -11.22 -31.59 45.22
CA PHE A 280 -10.36 -31.28 46.37
C PHE A 280 -9.40 -30.12 46.05
N GLY A 281 -9.94 -28.89 46.04
CA GLY A 281 -9.18 -27.69 45.67
C GLY A 281 -8.21 -27.19 46.76
N LYS A 282 -7.46 -26.12 46.44
CA LYS A 282 -6.46 -25.49 47.34
C LYS A 282 -6.99 -25.17 48.75
N LYS A 283 -8.25 -24.76 48.87
CA LYS A 283 -8.91 -24.50 50.16
C LYS A 283 -9.09 -25.78 51.00
N SER A 284 -9.44 -26.90 50.36
CA SER A 284 -9.58 -28.20 51.04
C SER A 284 -8.23 -28.75 51.49
N VAL A 285 -7.18 -28.53 50.72
CA VAL A 285 -5.79 -28.84 51.12
C VAL A 285 -5.38 -28.00 52.34
N TYR A 286 -5.67 -26.70 52.35
CA TYR A 286 -5.40 -25.83 53.49
C TYR A 286 -6.16 -26.26 54.76
N ASP A 287 -7.45 -26.56 54.64
CA ASP A 287 -8.28 -27.04 55.74
C ASP A 287 -7.73 -28.35 56.33
N LEU A 288 -7.27 -29.27 55.47
CA LEU A 288 -6.67 -30.54 55.88
C LEU A 288 -5.33 -30.33 56.61
N ARG A 289 -4.42 -29.49 56.10
CA ARG A 289 -3.16 -29.18 56.78
C ARG A 289 -3.38 -28.74 58.21
N GLY A 290 -4.42 -27.93 58.46
CA GLY A 290 -4.75 -27.43 59.79
C GLY A 290 -5.24 -28.47 60.81
N ILE A 291 -5.64 -29.67 60.36
CA ILE A 291 -6.03 -30.78 61.24
C ILE A 291 -5.06 -31.98 61.19
N ARG A 292 -4.25 -32.08 60.12
CA ARG A 292 -3.35 -33.20 59.82
C ARG A 292 -2.41 -33.53 60.98
N GLU A 293 -1.75 -32.54 61.58
CA GLU A 293 -0.83 -32.76 62.71
C GLU A 293 -1.54 -33.36 63.93
N LYS A 294 -2.75 -32.89 64.24
CA LYS A 294 -3.54 -33.38 65.39
C LYS A 294 -4.03 -34.80 65.19
N VAL A 295 -4.36 -35.16 63.94
CA VAL A 295 -4.74 -36.53 63.56
C VAL A 295 -3.52 -37.46 63.67
N ILE A 296 -2.35 -37.03 63.20
CA ILE A 296 -1.10 -37.80 63.30
C ILE A 296 -0.67 -37.99 64.76
N GLU A 297 -0.78 -36.95 65.59
CA GLU A 297 -0.50 -37.03 67.03
C GLU A 297 -1.43 -38.04 67.73
N TYR A 298 -2.73 -38.03 67.40
CA TYR A 298 -3.68 -39.01 67.90
C TYR A 298 -3.30 -40.44 67.50
N ILE A 299 -2.92 -40.68 66.23
CA ILE A 299 -2.44 -41.98 65.75
C ILE A 299 -1.20 -42.44 66.53
N ASN A 300 -0.25 -41.53 66.75
CA ASN A 300 0.98 -41.82 67.46
C ASN A 300 0.70 -42.24 68.93
N ASN A 301 -0.22 -41.54 69.59
CA ASN A 301 -0.66 -41.85 70.94
C ASN A 301 -1.42 -43.19 71.00
N SER A 302 -2.26 -43.48 70.01
CA SER A 302 -2.97 -44.76 69.93
C SER A 302 -2.01 -45.94 69.71
N ILE A 303 -0.96 -45.78 68.90
CA ILE A 303 0.08 -46.81 68.70
C ILE A 303 0.85 -47.11 69.99
N SER A 304 1.09 -46.10 70.84
CA SER A 304 1.73 -46.34 72.14
C SER A 304 0.87 -47.11 73.14
N ILE A 305 -0.45 -47.23 72.89
CA ILE A 305 -1.42 -47.91 73.76
C ILE A 305 -1.68 -49.37 73.31
N VAL A 306 -1.26 -49.76 72.09
CA VAL A 306 -1.51 -51.10 71.52
C VAL A 306 -0.42 -52.14 71.87
N ASP A 307 -0.90 -53.38 72.02
CA ASP A 307 -0.29 -54.60 72.53
C ASP A 307 1.18 -54.88 72.14
N SER A 308 1.90 -55.46 73.09
CA SER A 308 3.32 -55.85 73.06
C SER A 308 3.73 -56.74 71.87
N SER A 309 2.78 -57.37 71.19
CA SER A 309 2.99 -58.24 70.02
C SER A 309 3.36 -57.50 68.73
N ILE A 310 3.03 -56.20 68.59
CA ILE A 310 3.35 -55.40 67.39
C ILE A 310 4.76 -54.79 67.45
N LYS A 311 5.33 -54.63 68.66
CA LYS A 311 6.67 -54.03 68.87
C LYS A 311 7.83 -54.93 68.42
N GLU A 312 7.65 -56.25 68.37
CA GLU A 312 8.72 -57.18 67.99
C GLU A 312 8.91 -57.31 66.47
N GLU A 313 7.87 -57.12 65.64
CA GLU A 313 8.01 -57.13 64.17
C GLU A 313 8.58 -55.83 63.59
N ILE A 314 8.36 -54.67 64.24
CA ILE A 314 8.88 -53.37 63.78
C ILE A 314 10.42 -53.29 63.92
N LYS A 315 11.01 -54.04 64.86
CA LYS A 315 12.47 -54.12 65.05
C LYS A 315 13.21 -54.89 63.96
N VAL A 316 12.53 -55.74 63.19
CA VAL A 316 13.19 -56.61 62.18
C VAL A 316 13.58 -55.85 60.90
N VAL A 317 13.17 -54.59 60.76
CA VAL A 317 13.45 -53.76 59.56
C VAL A 317 14.73 -52.91 59.70
N GLU A 318 15.38 -52.87 60.87
CA GLU A 318 16.53 -51.97 61.10
C GLU A 318 17.91 -52.57 60.72
N GLU A 319 18.03 -53.84 60.31
CA GLU A 319 19.33 -54.44 59.97
C GLU A 319 19.31 -55.27 58.67
N ILE A 320 19.16 -54.59 57.53
CA ILE A 320 19.75 -55.05 56.26
C ILE A 320 20.59 -53.87 55.77
N PRO A 321 21.93 -53.99 55.61
CA PRO A 321 22.66 -52.98 54.87
C PRO A 321 22.17 -53.07 53.42
N VAL A 322 21.29 -52.16 53.03
CA VAL A 322 21.00 -51.90 51.63
C VAL A 322 22.33 -51.40 51.05
N VAL A 323 23.09 -52.28 50.41
CA VAL A 323 24.21 -51.85 49.57
C VAL A 323 23.56 -51.13 48.41
N LEU A 324 23.37 -49.82 48.58
CA LEU A 324 22.88 -48.96 47.51
C LEU A 324 23.81 -49.14 46.32
N THR A 325 23.24 -49.44 45.17
CA THR A 325 23.92 -49.45 43.87
C THR A 325 24.61 -48.09 43.65
N LEU A 326 25.61 -48.02 42.78
CA LEU A 326 26.25 -46.74 42.49
C LEU A 326 25.24 -45.75 41.90
N LYS A 327 24.25 -46.26 41.16
CA LYS A 327 23.12 -45.48 40.65
C LYS A 327 22.26 -44.87 41.77
N GLU A 328 21.99 -45.60 42.84
CA GLU A 328 21.26 -45.09 44.02
C GLU A 328 22.12 -44.13 44.87
N LYS A 329 23.45 -44.32 44.89
CA LYS A 329 24.39 -43.44 45.61
C LYS A 329 24.58 -42.08 44.94
N LEU A 330 24.62 -42.05 43.60
CA LEU A 330 24.86 -40.85 42.81
C LEU A 330 23.55 -40.20 42.29
N GLY A 331 22.46 -40.97 42.20
CA GLY A 331 21.24 -40.55 41.53
C GLY A 331 21.31 -40.65 40.01
N ASP A 332 20.14 -40.64 39.36
CA ASP A 332 19.99 -40.93 37.93
C ASP A 332 20.83 -40.02 37.00
N ALA A 333 20.92 -38.73 37.32
CA ALA A 333 21.61 -37.74 36.50
C ALA A 333 23.13 -37.94 36.50
N GLN A 334 23.73 -38.12 37.69
CA GLN A 334 25.17 -38.34 37.84
C GLN A 334 25.56 -39.72 37.29
N TYR A 335 24.73 -40.75 37.49
CA TYR A 335 24.97 -42.07 36.91
C TYR A 335 24.92 -42.05 35.37
N SER A 336 23.97 -41.32 34.79
CA SER A 336 23.89 -41.10 33.34
C SER A 336 25.11 -40.35 32.79
N ALA A 337 25.65 -39.40 33.56
CA ALA A 337 26.89 -38.69 33.21
C ALA A 337 28.09 -39.65 33.13
N LEU A 338 28.21 -40.56 34.10
CA LEU A 338 29.24 -41.61 34.09
C LEU A 338 29.10 -42.54 32.88
N GLN A 339 27.87 -42.91 32.51
CA GLN A 339 27.62 -43.71 31.30
C GLN A 339 28.11 -43.03 30.03
N LYS A 340 27.88 -41.72 29.86
CA LYS A 340 28.40 -40.99 28.70
C LYS A 340 29.92 -40.90 28.68
N VAL A 341 30.55 -40.65 29.84
CA VAL A 341 32.00 -40.61 29.91
C VAL A 341 32.61 -41.98 29.61
N LEU A 342 31.97 -43.06 30.07
CA LEU A 342 32.34 -44.41 29.66
C LEU A 342 32.26 -44.56 28.14
N TYR A 343 31.16 -44.16 27.49
CA TYR A 343 31.04 -44.21 26.03
C TYR A 343 32.15 -43.43 25.31
N GLN A 344 32.46 -42.21 25.75
CA GLN A 344 33.55 -41.41 25.15
C GLN A 344 34.91 -42.09 25.28
N LYS A 345 35.20 -42.70 26.44
CA LYS A 345 36.45 -43.44 26.65
C LYS A 345 36.50 -44.71 25.83
N VAL A 346 35.38 -45.43 25.72
CA VAL A 346 35.25 -46.66 24.91
C VAL A 346 35.58 -46.40 23.43
N GLU A 347 35.21 -45.24 22.88
CA GLU A 347 35.55 -44.86 21.50
C GLU A 347 37.05 -44.70 21.25
N THR A 348 37.85 -44.44 22.29
CA THR A 348 39.31 -44.31 22.18
C THR A 348 40.06 -45.64 22.28
N LEU A 349 39.36 -46.74 22.56
CA LEU A 349 39.95 -48.05 22.77
C LEU A 349 40.19 -48.82 21.47
N SER A 350 41.03 -49.86 21.54
CA SER A 350 41.15 -50.80 20.44
C SER A 350 39.82 -51.50 20.14
N VAL A 351 39.60 -51.89 18.88
CA VAL A 351 38.36 -52.53 18.40
C VAL A 351 37.94 -53.70 19.30
N ARG A 352 38.90 -54.49 19.79
CA ARG A 352 38.63 -55.66 20.64
C ARG A 352 38.17 -55.28 22.04
N SER A 353 38.75 -54.25 22.65
CA SER A 353 38.37 -53.73 23.96
C SER A 353 37.02 -53.02 23.92
N LYS A 354 36.81 -52.21 22.88
CA LYS A 354 35.52 -51.57 22.56
C LYS A 354 34.41 -52.60 22.43
N ASN A 355 34.62 -53.63 21.60
CA ASN A 355 33.63 -54.71 21.44
C ASN A 355 33.42 -55.53 22.71
N GLY A 356 34.44 -55.65 23.58
CA GLY A 356 34.31 -56.30 24.88
C GLY A 356 33.35 -55.56 25.82
N ILE A 357 33.46 -54.24 25.89
CA ILE A 357 32.58 -53.40 26.72
C ILE A 357 31.17 -53.30 26.11
N ILE A 358 31.05 -53.01 24.80
CA ILE A 358 29.75 -52.81 24.14
C ILE A 358 28.88 -54.07 24.15
N ASN A 359 29.48 -55.26 24.00
CA ASN A 359 28.74 -56.53 23.99
C ASN A 359 28.54 -57.12 25.39
N TYR A 360 28.91 -56.40 26.45
CA TYR A 360 28.63 -56.81 27.82
C TYR A 360 27.12 -56.72 28.09
N LYS A 361 26.55 -57.77 28.70
CA LYS A 361 25.11 -57.90 28.90
C LYS A 361 24.59 -57.27 30.21
N GLY A 362 25.48 -56.97 31.15
CA GLY A 362 25.14 -56.34 32.43
C GLY A 362 25.39 -54.84 32.42
N ASP A 363 25.26 -54.20 33.58
CA ASP A 363 25.65 -52.80 33.74
C ASP A 363 27.16 -52.73 33.98
N PHE A 364 27.91 -52.31 32.96
CA PHE A 364 29.36 -52.26 33.04
C PHE A 364 29.88 -51.40 34.19
N ILE A 365 29.20 -50.29 34.50
CA ILE A 365 29.62 -49.38 35.57
C ILE A 365 29.35 -50.03 36.92
N GLU A 366 28.16 -50.58 37.12
CA GLU A 366 27.84 -51.25 38.38
C GLU A 366 28.74 -52.47 38.61
N ASP A 367 28.91 -53.31 37.59
CA ASP A 367 29.61 -54.58 37.72
C ASP A 367 31.13 -54.40 37.86
N PHE A 368 31.76 -53.56 37.03
CA PHE A 368 33.22 -53.44 37.00
C PHE A 368 33.74 -52.24 37.79
N VAL A 369 33.03 -51.11 37.81
CA VAL A 369 33.47 -49.89 38.50
C VAL A 369 33.07 -49.92 39.97
N HIS A 370 31.80 -50.25 40.28
CA HIS A 370 31.30 -50.30 41.65
C HIS A 370 31.65 -51.60 42.38
N GLN A 371 31.23 -52.74 41.83
CA GLN A 371 31.39 -54.06 42.46
C GLN A 371 32.79 -54.65 42.25
N GLY A 372 33.61 -54.06 41.38
CA GLY A 372 34.99 -54.47 41.16
C GLY A 372 35.12 -55.86 40.54
N MET A 373 34.20 -56.24 39.65
CA MET A 373 34.23 -57.52 38.97
C MET A 373 35.52 -57.70 38.16
N ASP A 374 36.06 -58.92 38.14
CA ASP A 374 37.26 -59.24 37.36
C ASP A 374 37.00 -59.06 35.85
N ILE A 375 37.77 -58.17 35.22
CA ILE A 375 37.70 -57.83 33.79
C ILE A 375 37.87 -59.06 32.90
N LYS A 376 38.59 -60.09 33.35
CA LYS A 376 38.74 -61.37 32.64
C LYS A 376 37.42 -62.11 32.40
N LYS A 377 36.34 -61.73 33.10
CA LYS A 377 34.99 -62.27 32.88
C LYS A 377 34.33 -61.75 31.60
N ILE A 378 34.84 -60.67 31.00
CA ILE A 378 34.35 -60.17 29.70
C ILE A 378 34.76 -61.15 28.61
N ARG A 379 33.80 -61.58 27.79
CA ARG A 379 34.06 -62.57 26.74
C ARG A 379 34.92 -61.97 25.62
N PHE A 380 35.80 -62.80 25.07
CA PHE A 380 36.58 -62.50 23.86
C PHE A 380 37.62 -61.36 23.95
N ILE A 381 37.97 -60.88 25.14
CA ILE A 381 39.08 -59.93 25.33
C ILE A 381 40.44 -60.67 25.46
N GLY A 382 41.54 -60.01 25.10
CA GLY A 382 42.91 -60.51 25.29
C GLY A 382 43.69 -59.66 26.30
N ARG A 383 44.94 -60.02 26.62
CA ARG A 383 45.75 -59.36 27.66
C ARG A 383 45.90 -57.84 27.46
N LYS A 384 46.11 -57.37 26.23
CA LYS A 384 46.15 -55.93 25.92
C LYS A 384 44.81 -55.23 26.13
N SER A 385 43.71 -55.93 25.84
CA SER A 385 42.36 -55.41 26.07
C SER A 385 42.02 -55.38 27.56
N GLU A 386 42.51 -56.32 28.34
CA GLU A 386 42.40 -56.31 29.80
C GLU A 386 43.04 -55.04 30.39
N GLU A 387 44.29 -54.73 30.02
CA GLU A 387 45.01 -53.52 30.45
C GLU A 387 44.29 -52.22 30.03
N GLU A 388 43.81 -52.15 28.78
CA GLU A 388 43.03 -51.01 28.28
C GLU A 388 41.73 -50.81 29.05
N ILE A 389 40.98 -51.88 29.32
CA ILE A 389 39.71 -51.84 30.05
C ILE A 389 39.96 -51.49 31.52
N SER A 390 41.04 -51.99 32.14
CA SER A 390 41.43 -51.65 33.52
C SER A 390 41.64 -50.14 33.69
N HIS A 391 42.36 -49.49 32.79
CA HIS A 391 42.54 -48.04 32.84
C HIS A 391 41.23 -47.27 32.71
N VAL A 392 40.29 -47.75 31.88
CA VAL A 392 38.96 -47.14 31.78
C VAL A 392 38.16 -47.33 33.07
N VAL A 393 38.19 -48.53 33.66
CA VAL A 393 37.52 -48.80 34.94
C VAL A 393 38.08 -47.91 36.04
N GLU A 394 39.40 -47.79 36.16
CA GLU A 394 40.05 -46.90 37.15
C GLU A 394 39.68 -45.44 36.94
N TYR A 395 39.68 -44.96 35.70
CA TYR A 395 39.29 -43.58 35.37
C TYR A 395 37.83 -43.30 35.75
N ILE A 396 36.90 -44.18 35.38
CA ILE A 396 35.48 -44.02 35.72
C ILE A 396 35.27 -44.15 37.24
N LYS A 397 36.06 -44.98 37.92
CA LYS A 397 36.02 -45.15 39.38
C LYS A 397 36.47 -43.90 40.12
N ASP A 398 37.58 -43.31 39.69
CA ASP A 398 38.07 -42.04 40.23
C ASP A 398 37.04 -40.93 40.01
N MET A 399 36.44 -40.86 38.81
CA MET A 399 35.41 -39.88 38.51
C MET A 399 34.13 -40.09 39.33
N ALA A 400 33.71 -41.34 39.55
CA ALA A 400 32.56 -41.68 40.40
C ALA A 400 32.80 -41.29 41.86
N ASN A 401 34.01 -41.55 42.39
CA ASN A 401 34.39 -41.12 43.74
C ASN A 401 34.39 -39.59 43.86
N ASN A 402 34.98 -38.88 42.90
CA ASN A 402 34.95 -37.40 42.86
C ASN A 402 33.51 -36.84 42.78
N MET A 403 32.59 -37.52 42.07
CA MET A 403 31.17 -37.15 42.04
C MET A 403 30.44 -37.45 43.36
N SER A 404 30.94 -38.40 44.15
CA SER A 404 30.39 -38.78 45.46
C SER A 404 30.80 -37.82 46.58
N GLU A 405 31.95 -37.15 46.44
CA GLU A 405 32.51 -36.25 47.46
C GLU A 405 31.85 -34.86 47.51
N ARG A 406 31.19 -34.43 46.44
CA ARG A 406 30.47 -33.15 46.39
C ARG A 406 29.11 -33.28 45.70
N SER A 407 28.09 -32.66 46.28
CA SER A 407 26.81 -32.45 45.63
C SER A 407 26.99 -31.48 44.45
N TRP A 408 26.51 -31.85 43.27
CA TRP A 408 26.51 -30.93 42.13
C TRP A 408 25.53 -29.79 42.36
N THR A 409 25.89 -28.59 41.91
CA THR A 409 24.93 -27.48 41.93
C THR A 409 23.77 -27.77 40.97
N LYS A 410 22.62 -27.13 41.18
CA LYS A 410 21.49 -27.22 40.24
C LYS A 410 21.90 -26.89 38.81
N GLU A 411 22.86 -25.98 38.64
CA GLU A 411 23.40 -25.57 37.33
C GLU A 411 24.28 -26.67 36.71
N GLU A 412 25.12 -27.34 37.49
CA GLU A 412 25.94 -28.47 37.02
C GLU A 412 25.07 -29.66 36.59
N THR A 413 24.04 -29.96 37.37
CA THR A 413 23.04 -30.99 37.03
C THR A 413 22.29 -30.63 35.74
N PHE A 414 21.79 -29.39 35.64
CA PHE A 414 21.11 -28.89 34.44
C PHE A 414 22.01 -29.01 33.19
N ILE A 415 23.26 -28.53 33.27
CA ILE A 415 24.22 -28.56 32.17
C ILE A 415 24.42 -30.00 31.66
N ILE A 416 24.43 -30.97 32.56
CA ILE A 416 24.71 -32.36 32.21
C ILE A 416 23.48 -33.07 31.67
N GLU A 417 22.29 -32.77 32.18
CA GLU A 417 21.03 -33.16 31.56
C GLU A 417 20.91 -32.61 30.13
N LYS A 418 21.27 -31.34 29.91
CA LYS A 418 21.22 -30.72 28.57
C LYS A 418 22.30 -31.25 27.63
N ARG A 419 23.52 -31.50 28.11
CA ARG A 419 24.55 -32.26 27.36
C ARG A 419 24.08 -33.69 27.07
N ASN A 420 23.26 -34.28 27.93
CA ASN A 420 22.65 -35.58 27.66
C ASN A 420 21.71 -35.53 26.45
N LEU A 421 20.89 -34.49 26.39
CA LEU A 421 19.86 -34.30 25.38
C LEU A 421 20.41 -33.90 24.00
N TYR A 422 21.31 -32.92 23.98
CA TYR A 422 21.83 -32.26 22.77
C TYR A 422 23.23 -32.72 22.37
N GLY A 423 23.97 -33.42 23.23
CA GLY A 423 25.29 -33.95 22.90
C GLY A 423 26.32 -32.85 22.63
N ASP A 424 27.11 -33.03 21.57
CA ASP A 424 28.24 -32.16 21.23
C ASP A 424 27.82 -30.82 20.60
N TYR A 425 26.52 -30.57 20.41
CA TYR A 425 26.01 -29.28 19.94
C TYR A 425 25.99 -28.21 21.04
N LEU A 426 26.10 -28.61 22.32
CA LEU A 426 26.36 -27.69 23.43
C LEU A 426 27.86 -27.45 23.59
N ASP A 427 28.30 -26.31 23.08
CA ASP A 427 29.67 -25.82 23.17
C ASP A 427 29.92 -24.95 24.40
N LYS A 428 31.15 -24.45 24.52
CA LYS A 428 31.57 -23.57 25.61
C LYS A 428 30.71 -22.30 25.69
N PHE A 429 30.38 -21.69 24.56
CA PHE A 429 29.55 -20.48 24.49
C PHE A 429 28.16 -20.73 25.08
N SER A 430 27.53 -21.85 24.73
CA SER A 430 26.21 -22.24 25.25
C SER A 430 26.15 -22.24 26.78
N PHE A 431 27.23 -22.70 27.44
CA PHE A 431 27.33 -22.73 28.90
C PHE A 431 27.60 -21.36 29.52
N GLU A 432 28.42 -20.54 28.86
CA GLU A 432 28.69 -19.17 29.30
C GLU A 432 27.43 -18.31 29.22
N TYR A 433 26.69 -18.45 28.11
CA TYR A 433 25.41 -17.79 27.89
C TYR A 433 24.38 -18.13 28.97
N PHE A 434 24.23 -19.42 29.30
CA PHE A 434 23.31 -19.86 30.35
C PHE A 434 23.63 -19.27 31.73
N LYS A 435 24.91 -19.10 32.06
CA LYS A 435 25.31 -18.50 33.34
C LYS A 435 24.87 -17.05 33.46
N GLU A 436 24.87 -16.33 32.35
CA GLU A 436 24.49 -14.92 32.26
C GLU A 436 22.97 -14.74 32.16
N HIS A 437 22.31 -15.45 31.24
CA HIS A 437 20.91 -15.22 30.86
C HIS A 437 19.92 -16.18 31.52
N ARG A 438 20.39 -17.24 32.19
CA ARG A 438 19.58 -18.28 32.84
C ARG A 438 18.69 -19.11 31.90
N HIS A 439 18.91 -19.02 30.59
CA HIS A 439 18.38 -19.93 29.57
C HIS A 439 19.48 -20.30 28.56
N LEU A 440 19.26 -21.33 27.74
CA LEU A 440 20.21 -21.73 26.69
C LEU A 440 20.00 -20.88 25.43
N PRO A 441 21.07 -20.59 24.66
CA PRO A 441 20.95 -19.97 23.35
C PRO A 441 20.51 -21.01 22.32
N MET A 442 19.21 -21.27 22.24
CA MET A 442 18.66 -22.39 21.50
C MET A 442 18.84 -22.27 19.98
N PHE A 443 18.86 -21.06 19.41
CA PHE A 443 19.18 -20.84 18.00
C PHE A 443 20.67 -21.04 17.71
N HIS A 444 21.56 -20.72 18.64
CA HIS A 444 22.98 -21.10 18.52
C HIS A 444 23.18 -22.63 18.53
N ILE A 445 22.48 -23.33 19.43
CA ILE A 445 22.53 -24.80 19.48
C ILE A 445 21.93 -25.39 18.20
N LEU A 446 20.84 -24.81 17.68
CA LEU A 446 20.26 -25.18 16.39
C LEU A 446 21.26 -24.97 15.25
N GLU A 447 22.00 -23.86 15.24
CA GLU A 447 23.05 -23.60 14.26
C GLU A 447 24.12 -24.70 14.28
N ASN A 448 24.64 -25.05 15.46
CA ASN A 448 25.63 -26.11 15.64
C ASN A 448 25.11 -27.46 15.10
N LEU A 449 23.84 -27.77 15.34
CA LEU A 449 23.18 -28.96 14.83
C LEU A 449 23.09 -28.95 13.31
N ILE A 450 22.64 -27.85 12.70
CA ILE A 450 22.49 -27.73 11.24
C ILE A 450 23.86 -27.74 10.56
N ARG A 451 24.88 -27.06 11.10
CA ARG A 451 26.26 -27.13 10.59
C ARG A 451 26.79 -28.56 10.57
N ASN A 452 26.58 -29.32 11.65
CA ASN A 452 26.92 -30.74 11.65
C ASN A 452 26.14 -31.52 10.59
N GLY A 453 24.84 -31.24 10.45
CA GLY A 453 23.96 -31.83 9.45
C GLY A 453 24.40 -31.56 8.00
N THR A 454 24.95 -30.38 7.70
CA THR A 454 25.43 -30.02 6.34
C THR A 454 26.65 -30.82 5.89
N GLN A 455 27.29 -31.60 6.78
CA GLN A 455 28.28 -32.60 6.36
C GLN A 455 27.64 -33.76 5.58
N HIS A 456 26.31 -33.93 5.68
CA HIS A 456 25.56 -34.92 4.92
C HIS A 456 25.04 -34.32 3.61
N ARG A 457 25.20 -35.10 2.53
CA ARG A 457 24.88 -34.74 1.15
C ARG A 457 23.54 -34.02 0.99
N ASP A 458 22.47 -34.56 1.56
CA ASP A 458 21.11 -34.08 1.28
C ASP A 458 20.87 -32.67 1.85
N LEU A 459 21.35 -32.39 3.07
CA LEU A 459 21.22 -31.06 3.69
C LEU A 459 22.22 -30.06 3.08
N ALA A 460 23.40 -30.51 2.66
CA ALA A 460 24.35 -29.69 1.91
C ALA A 460 23.77 -29.17 0.59
N MET A 461 23.08 -30.04 -0.16
CA MET A 461 22.38 -29.67 -1.39
C MET A 461 21.25 -28.68 -1.12
N LEU A 462 20.45 -28.91 -0.07
CA LEU A 462 19.41 -27.96 0.31
C LEU A 462 20.01 -26.60 0.68
N ASN A 463 21.06 -26.56 1.50
CA ASN A 463 21.73 -25.33 1.90
C ASN A 463 22.31 -24.56 0.69
N SER A 464 22.85 -25.28 -0.29
CA SER A 464 23.37 -24.67 -1.52
C SER A 464 22.26 -24.05 -2.37
N ASN A 465 21.05 -24.63 -2.37
CA ASN A 465 19.92 -24.09 -3.12
C ASN A 465 19.16 -23.00 -2.35
N THR A 466 18.92 -23.23 -1.08
CA THR A 466 18.19 -22.36 -0.16
C THR A 466 19.08 -22.13 1.08
N PRO A 467 19.87 -21.03 1.08
CA PRO A 467 20.79 -20.70 2.17
C PRO A 467 20.18 -20.79 3.57
N LEU A 468 20.68 -21.70 4.39
CA LEU A 468 20.29 -21.85 5.80
C LEU A 468 21.13 -20.94 6.72
N PHE A 469 22.23 -20.40 6.19
CA PHE A 469 23.10 -19.46 6.90
C PHE A 469 23.15 -18.11 6.18
N GLU A 470 23.39 -17.05 6.95
CA GLU A 470 23.50 -15.69 6.42
C GLU A 470 24.75 -15.51 5.56
N GLY A 471 24.62 -14.77 4.46
CA GLY A 471 25.71 -14.41 3.56
C GLY A 471 26.06 -15.47 2.52
N GLU A 472 25.42 -16.64 2.57
CA GLU A 472 25.57 -17.68 1.54
C GLU A 472 24.74 -17.35 0.29
N GLN A 473 25.28 -17.68 -0.89
CA GLN A 473 24.60 -17.46 -2.17
C GLN A 473 23.80 -18.69 -2.59
N SER A 474 22.59 -18.46 -3.11
CA SER A 474 21.74 -19.50 -3.68
C SER A 474 22.27 -19.94 -5.05
N LEU A 475 22.48 -21.24 -5.22
CA LEU A 475 22.86 -21.88 -6.47
C LEU A 475 21.63 -22.50 -7.17
N SER A 476 21.68 -22.51 -8.50
CA SER A 476 20.71 -23.21 -9.34
C SER A 476 20.83 -24.73 -9.22
N TYR A 477 19.78 -25.46 -9.59
CA TYR A 477 19.83 -26.93 -9.60
C TYR A 477 20.86 -27.49 -10.58
N GLU A 478 21.17 -26.74 -11.65
CA GLU A 478 22.20 -27.06 -12.63
C GLU A 478 23.60 -26.98 -12.02
N GLU A 479 23.91 -25.89 -11.30
CA GLU A 479 25.21 -25.73 -10.63
C GLU A 479 25.43 -26.79 -9.54
N ILE A 480 24.39 -27.07 -8.74
CA ILE A 480 24.45 -28.12 -7.70
C ILE A 480 24.55 -29.52 -8.33
N ALA A 481 23.94 -29.73 -9.49
CA ALA A 481 24.04 -31.00 -10.22
C ALA A 481 25.48 -31.27 -10.67
N ASP A 482 26.18 -30.24 -11.14
CA ASP A 482 27.58 -30.32 -11.55
C ASP A 482 28.50 -30.55 -10.34
N ASP A 483 28.29 -29.86 -9.22
CA ASP A 483 29.08 -30.00 -7.99
C ASP A 483 29.00 -31.39 -7.35
N PHE A 484 27.83 -32.05 -7.47
CA PHE A 484 27.56 -33.35 -6.84
C PHE A 484 27.48 -34.53 -7.83
N ASP A 485 27.84 -34.32 -9.09
CA ASP A 485 27.84 -35.31 -10.18
C ASP A 485 26.53 -36.12 -10.26
N ILE A 486 25.39 -35.42 -10.29
CA ILE A 486 24.05 -36.02 -10.44
C ILE A 486 23.14 -35.20 -11.34
N SER A 487 22.07 -35.81 -11.84
CA SER A 487 21.09 -35.07 -12.64
C SER A 487 20.41 -33.94 -11.84
N ARG A 488 20.16 -32.81 -12.50
CA ARG A 488 19.31 -31.70 -12.03
C ARG A 488 18.00 -32.15 -11.35
N GLU A 489 17.29 -33.10 -11.96
CA GLU A 489 16.02 -33.61 -11.40
C GLU A 489 16.23 -34.36 -10.08
N ARG A 490 17.37 -35.05 -9.94
CA ARG A 490 17.72 -35.71 -8.69
C ARG A 490 18.02 -34.69 -7.58
N VAL A 491 18.71 -33.59 -7.90
CA VAL A 491 18.92 -32.48 -6.96
C VAL A 491 17.58 -31.92 -6.49
N ARG A 492 16.68 -31.56 -7.44
CA ARG A 492 15.35 -31.04 -7.12
C ARG A 492 14.57 -31.97 -6.18
N GLN A 493 14.59 -33.29 -6.43
CA GLN A 493 13.92 -34.27 -5.57
C GLN A 493 14.51 -34.33 -4.17
N ILE A 494 15.84 -34.27 -4.04
CA ILE A 494 16.53 -34.27 -2.74
C ILE A 494 16.19 -33.00 -1.97
N CYS A 495 16.36 -31.82 -2.57
CA CYS A 495 16.02 -30.54 -1.94
C CYS A 495 14.54 -30.49 -1.54
N THR A 496 13.63 -30.94 -2.41
CA THR A 496 12.19 -30.99 -2.11
C THR A 496 11.88 -31.90 -0.92
N LYS A 497 12.53 -33.06 -0.85
CA LYS A 497 12.36 -33.99 0.26
C LYS A 497 12.90 -33.38 1.56
N CYS A 498 14.12 -32.86 1.56
CA CYS A 498 14.73 -32.27 2.75
C CYS A 498 13.95 -31.06 3.25
N ASN A 499 13.47 -30.19 2.37
CA ASN A 499 12.67 -29.06 2.80
C ASN A 499 11.38 -29.53 3.50
N LYS A 500 10.65 -30.48 2.89
CA LYS A 500 9.45 -31.06 3.52
C LYS A 500 9.73 -31.61 4.92
N GLN A 501 10.88 -32.26 5.12
CA GLN A 501 11.29 -32.78 6.43
C GLN A 501 11.59 -31.67 7.45
N LEU A 502 12.07 -30.50 7.03
CA LEU A 502 12.27 -29.35 7.92
C LEU A 502 10.96 -28.63 8.28
N HIS A 503 9.97 -28.66 7.39
CA HIS A 503 8.63 -28.11 7.65
C HIS A 503 7.75 -29.03 8.51
N SER A 504 7.96 -30.35 8.47
CA SER A 504 7.19 -31.31 9.26
C SER A 504 8.04 -31.93 10.38
N VAL A 505 7.76 -31.57 11.63
CA VAL A 505 8.40 -32.21 12.80
C VAL A 505 7.88 -33.64 12.93
N ASP A 506 8.68 -34.62 12.49
CA ASP A 506 8.44 -36.05 12.73
C ASP A 506 9.61 -36.65 13.53
N PRO A 507 9.42 -36.99 14.82
CA PRO A 507 10.44 -37.63 15.65
C PRO A 507 10.93 -38.99 15.11
N ASN A 508 10.16 -39.63 14.21
CA ASN A 508 10.49 -40.92 13.62
C ASN A 508 11.25 -40.81 12.29
N ASP A 509 11.61 -39.60 11.82
CA ASP A 509 12.30 -39.42 10.55
C ASP A 509 13.58 -40.28 10.47
N ILE A 510 13.82 -40.89 9.32
CA ILE A 510 14.94 -41.78 9.04
C ILE A 510 16.25 -40.98 8.90
N ASN A 511 16.18 -39.69 8.52
CA ASN A 511 17.35 -38.83 8.45
C ASN A 511 17.76 -38.33 9.85
N LYS A 512 18.99 -38.66 10.28
CA LYS A 512 19.53 -38.30 11.60
C LYS A 512 19.51 -36.80 11.87
N ALA A 513 19.78 -35.95 10.87
CA ALA A 513 19.75 -34.50 11.03
C ALA A 513 18.32 -33.98 11.23
N ALA A 514 17.38 -34.42 10.40
CA ALA A 514 15.95 -34.06 10.51
C ALA A 514 15.33 -34.55 11.84
N ARG A 515 15.72 -35.75 12.29
CA ARG A 515 15.31 -36.29 13.59
C ARG A 515 15.86 -35.45 14.75
N ASN A 516 17.14 -35.07 14.71
CA ASN A 516 17.74 -34.25 15.75
C ASN A 516 17.14 -32.84 15.77
N TYR A 517 16.87 -32.26 14.59
CA TYR A 517 16.16 -30.99 14.44
C TYR A 517 14.76 -31.06 15.09
N SER A 518 13.97 -32.08 14.73
CA SER A 518 12.65 -32.33 15.30
C SER A 518 12.69 -32.49 16.82
N LYS A 519 13.67 -33.26 17.32
CA LYS A 519 13.88 -33.47 18.76
C LYS A 519 14.25 -32.18 19.49
N LEU A 520 14.98 -31.27 18.86
CA LEU A 520 15.38 -29.99 19.45
C LEU A 520 14.19 -29.03 19.52
N LEU A 521 13.41 -28.91 18.44
CA LEU A 521 12.20 -28.06 18.43
C LEU A 521 11.09 -28.59 19.36
N SER A 522 11.06 -29.89 19.65
CA SER A 522 10.07 -30.45 20.57
C SER A 522 10.32 -30.11 22.05
N GLN A 523 11.46 -29.51 22.41
CA GLN A 523 11.82 -29.20 23.81
C GLN A 523 11.22 -27.86 24.26
N LYS A 524 9.88 -27.76 24.34
CA LYS A 524 9.17 -26.50 24.61
C LYS A 524 9.72 -25.70 25.81
N THR A 525 10.11 -26.38 26.90
CA THR A 525 10.67 -25.75 28.11
C THR A 525 11.95 -24.97 27.86
N ASP A 526 12.77 -25.40 26.90
CA ASP A 526 14.06 -24.77 26.62
C ASP A 526 13.88 -23.55 25.70
N TRP A 527 12.80 -23.54 24.94
CA TRP A 527 12.34 -22.45 24.09
C TRP A 527 11.44 -21.45 24.82
N GLN A 528 11.19 -21.64 26.13
CA GLN A 528 10.22 -20.87 26.90
C GLN A 528 10.46 -19.36 26.82
N TYR A 529 11.72 -18.91 26.83
CA TYR A 529 12.06 -17.48 26.70
C TYR A 529 11.60 -16.88 25.36
N ILE A 530 11.66 -17.66 24.26
CA ILE A 530 11.12 -17.23 22.97
C ILE A 530 9.60 -17.20 23.01
N LEU A 531 8.97 -18.26 23.54
CA LEU A 531 7.51 -18.34 23.62
C LEU A 531 6.93 -17.16 24.43
N GLU A 532 7.52 -16.85 25.58
CA GLU A 532 7.16 -15.69 26.42
C GLU A 532 7.40 -14.36 25.71
N SER A 533 8.51 -14.23 24.97
CA SER A 533 8.79 -13.01 24.19
C SER A 533 7.79 -12.76 23.04
N THR A 534 7.10 -13.82 22.59
CA THR A 534 6.10 -13.73 21.52
C THR A 534 4.66 -13.64 22.02
N GLU A 535 4.38 -13.89 23.30
CA GLU A 535 3.01 -14.04 23.82
C GLU A 535 2.17 -12.75 23.68
N SER A 536 2.79 -11.58 23.83
CA SER A 536 2.13 -10.28 23.71
C SER A 536 2.14 -9.71 22.28
N LEU A 537 2.75 -10.41 21.32
CA LEU A 537 2.90 -9.91 19.95
C LEU A 537 1.69 -10.30 19.09
N ASN A 538 1.17 -9.34 18.34
CA ASN A 538 0.15 -9.57 17.32
C ASN A 538 0.73 -10.25 16.08
N TRP A 539 1.97 -9.91 15.73
CA TRP A 539 2.71 -10.47 14.63
C TRP A 539 4.20 -10.18 14.79
N PHE A 540 5.04 -10.89 14.06
CA PHE A 540 6.47 -10.61 13.93
C PHE A 540 7.02 -11.06 12.58
N ASP A 541 8.15 -10.47 12.18
CA ASP A 541 8.79 -10.69 10.89
C ASP A 541 10.32 -10.85 11.03
N ALA A 542 11.05 -10.70 9.93
CA ALA A 542 12.51 -10.77 9.91
C ALA A 542 13.22 -9.78 10.85
N SER A 543 12.58 -8.68 11.27
CA SER A 543 13.17 -7.72 12.22
C SER A 543 13.24 -8.26 13.64
N PHE A 544 12.25 -9.05 14.07
CA PHE A 544 12.27 -9.76 15.36
C PHE A 544 13.40 -10.79 15.39
N VAL A 545 13.67 -11.43 14.25
CA VAL A 545 14.78 -12.37 14.10
C VAL A 545 16.13 -11.70 14.27
N ASP A 546 16.29 -10.45 13.83
CA ASP A 546 17.56 -9.73 13.98
C ASP A 546 17.96 -9.57 15.46
N SER A 547 17.00 -9.31 16.36
CA SER A 547 17.28 -9.28 17.80
C SER A 547 17.77 -10.62 18.35
N ILE A 548 17.14 -11.73 17.95
CA ILE A 548 17.53 -13.08 18.39
C ILE A 548 18.95 -13.40 17.91
N ARG A 549 19.26 -13.10 16.65
CA ARG A 549 20.57 -13.37 16.07
C ARG A 549 21.69 -12.60 16.75
N GLN A 550 21.42 -11.34 17.09
CA GLN A 550 22.38 -10.49 17.79
C GLN A 550 22.63 -11.00 19.22
N ASP A 551 21.57 -11.37 19.92
CA ASP A 551 21.61 -11.85 21.31
C ASP A 551 22.37 -13.19 21.41
N GLU A 552 21.94 -14.19 20.63
CA GLU A 552 22.49 -15.54 20.68
C GLU A 552 23.74 -15.74 19.81
N LYS A 553 24.20 -14.69 19.10
CA LYS A 553 25.34 -14.72 18.18
C LYS A 553 25.24 -15.81 17.11
N CYS A 554 24.03 -16.03 16.57
CA CYS A 554 23.80 -17.06 15.56
C CYS A 554 23.82 -16.50 14.12
N ASN A 555 24.37 -17.29 13.19
CA ASN A 555 24.52 -16.98 11.78
C ASN A 555 23.54 -17.76 10.89
N LEU A 556 22.44 -18.28 11.46
CA LEU A 556 21.34 -18.83 10.66
C LEU A 556 20.70 -17.71 9.81
N SER A 557 20.20 -18.07 8.63
CA SER A 557 19.47 -17.14 7.78
C SER A 557 18.14 -16.74 8.43
N LYS A 558 17.68 -15.51 8.19
CA LYS A 558 16.45 -14.99 8.81
C LYS A 558 15.24 -15.88 8.51
N ASN A 559 15.17 -16.31 7.25
CA ASN A 559 14.18 -17.22 6.71
C ASN A 559 14.15 -18.58 7.44
N PHE A 560 15.32 -19.14 7.74
CA PHE A 560 15.38 -20.41 8.47
C PHE A 560 14.97 -20.26 9.94
N ILE A 561 15.29 -19.13 10.57
CA ILE A 561 14.80 -18.84 11.92
C ILE A 561 13.28 -18.65 11.92
N LEU A 562 12.72 -17.92 10.94
CA LEU A 562 11.26 -17.79 10.79
C LEU A 562 10.58 -19.14 10.61
N LEU A 563 11.18 -20.07 9.85
CA LEU A 563 10.67 -21.45 9.76
C LEU A 563 10.61 -22.11 11.16
N ALA A 564 11.71 -22.08 11.91
CA ALA A 564 11.75 -22.67 13.25
C ALA A 564 10.71 -22.02 14.19
N LEU A 565 10.58 -20.69 14.17
CA LEU A 565 9.59 -19.95 14.95
C LEU A 565 8.16 -20.33 14.55
N SER A 566 7.86 -20.49 13.26
CA SER A 566 6.53 -20.90 12.79
C SER A 566 6.11 -22.28 13.31
N ILE A 567 7.10 -23.16 13.57
CA ILE A 567 6.89 -24.49 14.13
C ILE A 567 6.71 -24.41 15.65
N LEU A 568 7.56 -23.64 16.33
CA LEU A 568 7.53 -23.46 17.79
C LEU A 568 6.23 -22.78 18.25
N CYS A 569 5.80 -21.75 17.53
CA CYS A 569 4.65 -20.92 17.88
C CYS A 569 3.35 -21.35 17.17
N LYS A 570 3.34 -22.53 16.53
CA LYS A 570 2.23 -23.01 15.67
C LYS A 570 0.85 -23.02 16.35
N GLU A 571 0.81 -23.15 17.67
CA GLU A 571 -0.43 -23.17 18.46
C GLU A 571 -1.13 -21.80 18.44
N ASN A 572 -0.39 -20.70 18.48
CA ASN A 572 -0.93 -19.35 18.58
C ASN A 572 -0.72 -18.51 17.32
N PHE A 573 0.18 -18.92 16.42
CA PHE A 573 0.55 -18.17 15.24
C PHE A 573 0.44 -18.99 13.95
N GLU A 574 0.30 -18.28 12.85
CA GLU A 574 0.22 -18.80 11.49
C GLU A 574 1.07 -17.95 10.54
N ILE A 575 1.51 -18.55 9.44
CA ILE A 575 2.29 -17.84 8.42
C ILE A 575 1.33 -17.09 7.50
N VAL A 576 1.61 -15.80 7.31
CA VAL A 576 1.03 -14.97 6.26
C VAL A 576 2.17 -14.53 5.34
N GLY A 577 1.96 -14.66 4.03
CA GLY A 577 2.91 -14.22 3.01
C GLY A 577 3.81 -15.33 2.47
N ALA A 578 5.08 -15.03 2.23
CA ALA A 578 6.01 -15.95 1.60
C ALA A 578 6.32 -17.16 2.50
N ASP A 579 6.49 -18.34 1.89
CA ASP A 579 7.02 -19.50 2.58
C ASP A 579 8.45 -19.19 3.09
N PRO A 580 8.76 -19.43 4.39
CA PRO A 580 10.09 -19.17 4.94
C PRO A 580 11.24 -19.91 4.22
N LEU A 581 11.01 -21.08 3.63
CA LEU A 581 11.99 -21.79 2.81
C LEU A 581 11.40 -22.12 1.43
N PRO A 582 11.29 -21.13 0.54
CA PRO A 582 10.68 -21.35 -0.75
C PRO A 582 11.61 -22.20 -1.61
N ILE A 583 11.13 -23.34 -2.06
CA ILE A 583 11.77 -24.07 -3.16
C ILE A 583 11.32 -23.37 -4.44
N TYR A 584 12.26 -22.77 -5.17
CA TYR A 584 11.97 -22.12 -6.46
C TYR A 584 11.13 -23.06 -7.36
N THR A 585 9.84 -22.77 -7.41
CA THR A 585 8.94 -23.29 -8.44
C THR A 585 8.78 -22.20 -9.49
N LYS A 586 8.43 -22.56 -10.73
CA LYS A 586 8.28 -21.60 -11.83
C LYS A 586 7.16 -20.55 -11.61
N PHE A 587 6.45 -20.62 -10.49
CA PHE A 587 5.42 -19.66 -10.11
C PHE A 587 6.08 -18.54 -9.32
N LYS A 588 5.91 -17.32 -9.79
CA LYS A 588 6.27 -16.11 -9.06
C LYS A 588 5.48 -16.15 -7.74
N LEU A 589 6.17 -16.11 -6.61
CA LEU A 589 5.51 -15.92 -5.32
C LEU A 589 4.97 -14.49 -5.32
N ASP A 590 3.69 -14.32 -5.00
CA ASP A 590 3.06 -13.00 -4.89
C ASP A 590 3.54 -12.21 -3.66
N TRP A 591 4.26 -12.88 -2.76
CA TRP A 591 4.78 -12.35 -1.50
C TRP A 591 6.30 -12.43 -1.47
N ASN A 592 6.94 -11.36 -0.99
CA ASN A 592 8.38 -11.25 -0.82
C ASN A 592 8.83 -11.51 0.62
N ASN A 593 7.98 -11.19 1.61
CA ASN A 593 8.31 -11.38 3.01
C ASN A 593 7.37 -12.38 3.70
N THR A 594 7.89 -12.97 4.78
CA THR A 594 7.16 -13.88 5.67
C THR A 594 6.78 -13.13 6.94
N TYR A 595 5.50 -13.19 7.30
CA TYR A 595 4.95 -12.68 8.54
C TYR A 595 4.43 -13.85 9.37
N ILE A 596 4.75 -13.89 10.66
CA ILE A 596 4.17 -14.84 11.61
C ILE A 596 3.13 -14.07 12.41
N VAL A 597 1.86 -14.37 12.18
CA VAL A 597 0.71 -13.57 12.63
C VAL A 597 -0.12 -14.38 13.62
N ASN A 598 -0.59 -13.73 14.68
CA ASN A 598 -1.43 -14.37 15.68
C ASN A 598 -2.71 -14.92 15.01
N ARG A 599 -3.08 -16.16 15.35
CA ARG A 599 -4.24 -16.86 14.76
C ARG A 599 -5.54 -16.09 14.93
N THR A 600 -5.71 -15.37 16.03
CA THR A 600 -6.91 -14.54 16.25
C THR A 600 -7.08 -13.49 15.17
N ILE A 601 -5.99 -13.01 14.56
CA ILE A 601 -5.97 -12.06 13.46
C ILE A 601 -6.22 -12.77 12.12
N THR A 602 -5.53 -13.89 11.85
CA THR A 602 -5.71 -14.64 10.58
C THR A 602 -7.08 -15.31 10.47
N GLU A 603 -7.69 -15.67 11.60
CA GLU A 603 -9.07 -16.17 11.66
C GLU A 603 -10.09 -15.07 11.35
N ALA A 604 -9.83 -13.83 11.77
CA ALA A 604 -10.73 -12.70 11.53
C ALA A 604 -10.59 -12.11 10.12
N PHE A 605 -9.40 -12.16 9.53
CA PHE A 605 -9.08 -11.45 8.29
C PHE A 605 -8.22 -12.28 7.33
N ASP A 606 -8.68 -12.41 6.08
CA ASP A 606 -8.01 -13.14 5.00
C ASP A 606 -7.07 -12.22 4.21
N PHE A 607 -5.79 -12.26 4.58
CA PHE A 607 -4.71 -11.50 3.92
C PHE A 607 -4.45 -11.94 2.47
N TYR A 608 -4.82 -13.14 2.06
CA TYR A 608 -4.52 -13.65 0.71
C TYR A 608 -5.43 -13.04 -0.36
N THR A 609 -6.53 -12.38 0.04
CA THR A 609 -7.44 -11.66 -0.87
C THR A 609 -6.96 -10.23 -1.20
N LEU A 610 -5.99 -9.70 -0.46
CA LEU A 610 -5.59 -8.29 -0.52
C LEU A 610 -5.15 -7.84 -1.90
N SER A 611 -4.30 -8.60 -2.61
CA SER A 611 -3.80 -8.18 -3.92
C SER A 611 -4.95 -8.03 -4.93
N ASN A 612 -5.89 -8.99 -4.92
CA ASN A 612 -7.03 -8.99 -5.82
C ASN A 612 -7.99 -7.84 -5.51
N LEU A 613 -8.33 -7.62 -4.24
CA LEU A 613 -9.21 -6.53 -3.82
C LEU A 613 -8.59 -5.16 -4.09
N LEU A 614 -7.27 -5.03 -3.90
CA LEU A 614 -6.53 -3.81 -4.22
C LEU A 614 -6.55 -3.54 -5.72
N GLU A 615 -6.21 -4.52 -6.55
CA GLU A 615 -6.22 -4.41 -8.01
C GLU A 615 -7.63 -4.12 -8.56
N GLU A 616 -8.64 -4.81 -8.03
CA GLU A 616 -10.04 -4.57 -8.38
C GLU A 616 -10.41 -3.13 -8.05
N LYS A 617 -10.09 -2.67 -6.84
CA LYS A 617 -10.42 -1.30 -6.43
C LYS A 617 -9.72 -0.25 -7.27
N GLU A 618 -8.43 -0.37 -7.50
CA GLU A 618 -7.67 0.54 -8.36
C GLU A 618 -8.19 0.53 -9.81
N SER A 619 -8.71 -0.61 -10.28
CA SER A 619 -9.32 -0.71 -11.61
C SER A 619 -10.67 0.00 -11.74
N GLU A 620 -11.41 0.15 -10.64
CA GLU A 620 -12.68 0.90 -10.59
C GLU A 620 -12.48 2.42 -10.50
N LEU A 621 -11.33 2.86 -9.98
CA LEU A 621 -11.04 4.26 -9.72
C LEU A 621 -10.66 5.02 -11.00
N THR A 622 -11.31 6.17 -11.21
CA THR A 622 -11.01 7.07 -12.34
C THR A 622 -9.95 8.12 -12.03
N GLU A 623 -9.79 8.43 -10.74
CA GLU A 623 -8.84 9.39 -10.18
C GLU A 623 -8.18 8.75 -8.95
N ASP A 624 -7.00 9.25 -8.59
CA ASP A 624 -6.27 8.77 -7.42
C ASP A 624 -7.04 9.17 -6.15
N ILE A 625 -7.13 8.24 -5.19
CA ILE A 625 -7.71 8.52 -3.87
C ILE A 625 -6.71 8.20 -2.78
N THR A 626 -6.75 9.00 -1.71
CA THR A 626 -5.87 8.83 -0.56
C THR A 626 -6.70 8.43 0.65
N LEU A 627 -6.37 7.29 1.25
CA LEU A 627 -7.10 6.67 2.36
C LEU A 627 -6.13 6.17 3.42
N SER A 628 -6.50 6.26 4.69
CA SER A 628 -5.82 5.52 5.77
C SER A 628 -6.10 4.02 5.65
N VAL A 629 -5.22 3.19 6.23
CA VAL A 629 -5.43 1.73 6.22
C VAL A 629 -6.71 1.32 6.94
N GLN A 630 -7.10 2.05 7.99
CA GLN A 630 -8.37 1.83 8.70
C GLN A 630 -9.57 2.07 7.78
N GLU A 631 -9.55 3.14 6.97
CA GLU A 631 -10.58 3.38 5.96
C GLU A 631 -10.58 2.28 4.90
N MET A 632 -9.40 1.90 4.41
CA MET A 632 -9.27 0.83 3.41
C MET A 632 -9.78 -0.52 3.92
N LEU A 633 -9.56 -0.85 5.20
CA LEU A 633 -10.08 -2.07 5.83
C LEU A 633 -11.62 -2.14 5.80
N LEU A 634 -12.28 -1.01 5.97
CA LEU A 634 -13.74 -0.94 6.02
C LEU A 634 -14.38 -0.77 4.65
N ASP A 635 -13.64 -0.19 3.71
CA ASP A 635 -14.18 0.16 2.39
C ASP A 635 -13.77 -0.84 1.34
N THR A 636 -12.46 -1.07 1.24
CA THR A 636 -11.82 -1.82 0.17
C THR A 636 -11.72 -3.29 0.56
N PHE A 637 -11.26 -3.58 1.77
CA PHE A 637 -11.01 -4.95 2.23
C PHE A 637 -12.09 -5.48 3.17
N PHE A 638 -13.29 -4.91 3.16
CA PHE A 638 -14.36 -5.42 4.01
C PHE A 638 -14.68 -6.90 3.70
N GLU A 639 -14.57 -7.29 2.43
CA GLU A 639 -14.79 -8.67 1.98
C GLU A 639 -13.67 -9.63 2.39
N ALA A 640 -12.52 -9.11 2.82
CA ALA A 640 -11.46 -9.91 3.40
C ALA A 640 -11.72 -10.28 4.87
N TRP A 641 -12.74 -9.69 5.52
CA TRP A 641 -13.12 -10.11 6.88
C TRP A 641 -13.92 -11.41 6.84
N ASN A 642 -13.43 -12.43 7.53
CA ASN A 642 -14.18 -13.66 7.79
C ASN A 642 -15.27 -13.43 8.83
N ASP A 643 -14.91 -12.72 9.90
CA ASP A 643 -15.82 -12.22 10.94
C ASP A 643 -15.38 -10.82 11.35
N PHE A 644 -16.21 -9.82 11.06
CA PHE A 644 -15.85 -8.42 11.28
C PHE A 644 -15.77 -8.12 12.78
N ASP A 645 -14.57 -7.80 13.25
CA ASP A 645 -14.30 -7.47 14.64
C ASP A 645 -13.67 -6.09 14.75
N THR A 646 -14.42 -5.17 15.38
CA THR A 646 -14.00 -3.77 15.53
C THR A 646 -12.75 -3.64 16.39
N ASP A 647 -12.55 -4.52 17.37
CA ASP A 647 -11.39 -4.45 18.26
C ASP A 647 -10.11 -4.94 17.57
N LYS A 648 -10.23 -5.66 16.45
CA LYS A 648 -9.08 -6.11 15.64
C LYS A 648 -8.68 -5.12 14.55
N VAL A 649 -9.48 -4.09 14.29
CA VAL A 649 -9.22 -3.10 13.21
C VAL A 649 -7.86 -2.42 13.39
N GLU A 650 -7.50 -2.01 14.61
CA GLU A 650 -6.23 -1.36 14.89
C GLU A 650 -5.05 -2.32 14.64
N MET A 651 -5.10 -3.52 15.20
CA MET A 651 -4.05 -4.54 15.06
C MET A 651 -3.83 -4.97 13.60
N ILE A 652 -4.92 -5.15 12.84
CA ILE A 652 -4.84 -5.48 11.41
C ILE A 652 -4.32 -4.28 10.62
N SER A 653 -4.70 -3.05 10.98
CA SER A 653 -4.21 -1.84 10.30
C SER A 653 -2.70 -1.69 10.42
N GLU A 654 -2.13 -1.96 11.59
CA GLU A 654 -0.68 -1.93 11.81
C GLU A 654 0.05 -2.94 10.92
N LEU A 655 -0.45 -4.18 10.87
CA LEU A 655 0.11 -5.22 10.01
C LEU A 655 -0.04 -4.89 8.52
N LEU A 656 -1.22 -4.42 8.09
CA LEU A 656 -1.47 -4.02 6.71
C LEU A 656 -0.61 -2.84 6.26
N THR A 657 -0.34 -1.88 7.14
CA THR A 657 0.59 -0.78 6.87
C THR A 657 1.97 -1.36 6.50
N LYS A 658 2.43 -2.36 7.26
CA LYS A 658 3.71 -3.04 6.98
C LYS A 658 3.68 -3.79 5.65
N ILE A 659 2.60 -4.54 5.40
CA ILE A 659 2.38 -5.29 4.15
C ILE A 659 2.34 -4.34 2.95
N PHE A 660 1.68 -3.19 3.04
CA PHE A 660 1.59 -2.21 1.96
C PHE A 660 2.95 -1.67 1.53
N ILE A 661 3.79 -1.34 2.51
CA ILE A 661 5.13 -0.86 2.26
C ILE A 661 6.00 -1.97 1.66
N ASN A 662 5.98 -3.15 2.28
CA ASN A 662 6.93 -4.21 1.98
C ASN A 662 6.57 -5.07 0.76
N GLU A 663 5.28 -5.30 0.51
CA GLU A 663 4.81 -6.19 -0.55
C GLU A 663 4.33 -5.41 -1.77
N PHE A 664 3.55 -4.35 -1.54
CA PHE A 664 2.93 -3.57 -2.61
C PHE A 664 3.73 -2.31 -2.99
N GLY A 665 4.80 -1.99 -2.25
CA GLY A 665 5.64 -0.81 -2.51
C GLY A 665 4.91 0.53 -2.34
N LYS A 666 3.74 0.53 -1.69
CA LYS A 666 2.94 1.72 -1.43
C LYS A 666 3.53 2.44 -0.22
N ILE A 667 3.95 3.69 -0.38
CA ILE A 667 4.53 4.50 0.70
C ILE A 667 3.44 5.46 1.19
N PRO A 668 3.15 5.51 2.50
CA PRO A 668 2.17 6.45 3.02
C PRO A 668 2.68 7.90 2.99
N ASP A 669 1.76 8.86 2.95
CA ASP A 669 2.05 10.28 3.10
C ASP A 669 2.33 10.69 4.56
N ASP A 670 2.57 11.98 4.79
CA ASP A 670 2.85 12.54 6.12
C ASP A 670 1.70 12.34 7.13
N ASP A 671 0.47 12.08 6.65
CA ASP A 671 -0.72 11.81 7.44
C ASP A 671 -0.98 10.29 7.59
N PHE A 672 -0.02 9.44 7.24
CA PHE A 672 -0.12 7.97 7.25
C PHE A 672 -1.22 7.41 6.34
N LYS A 673 -1.50 8.09 5.22
CA LYS A 673 -2.47 7.64 4.22
C LYS A 673 -1.81 7.12 2.97
N PHE A 674 -2.41 6.10 2.37
CA PHE A 674 -1.95 5.44 1.16
C PHE A 674 -2.74 5.92 -0.06
N THR A 675 -2.05 6.11 -1.18
CA THR A 675 -2.67 6.46 -2.45
C THR A 675 -3.01 5.21 -3.26
N LEU A 676 -4.31 5.02 -3.51
CA LEU A 676 -4.80 4.09 -4.51
C LEU A 676 -4.81 4.78 -5.86
N GLU A 677 -4.10 4.20 -6.82
CA GLU A 677 -3.92 4.79 -8.14
C GLU A 677 -5.14 4.46 -8.99
N GLY A 678 -5.87 5.51 -9.40
CA GLY A 678 -6.93 5.35 -10.36
C GLY A 678 -6.33 5.05 -11.72
N LYS A 679 -6.93 4.12 -12.48
CA LYS A 679 -6.68 4.07 -13.92
C LYS A 679 -7.24 5.36 -14.50
N LYS A 680 -6.39 6.39 -14.63
CA LYS A 680 -6.71 7.62 -15.36
C LYS A 680 -7.39 7.18 -16.64
N VAL A 681 -8.69 7.45 -16.74
CA VAL A 681 -9.43 7.16 -17.97
C VAL A 681 -8.81 8.09 -18.99
N VAL A 682 -7.83 7.59 -19.74
CA VAL A 682 -7.29 8.30 -20.88
C VAL A 682 -8.50 8.49 -21.78
N ARG A 683 -8.99 9.74 -21.81
CA ARG A 683 -10.12 10.09 -22.66
C ARG A 683 -9.61 9.84 -24.05
N THR A 684 -10.39 9.14 -24.84
CA THR A 684 -9.98 8.81 -26.21
C THR A 684 -9.67 10.08 -27.00
N THR A 685 -10.24 11.23 -26.63
CA THR A 685 -9.89 12.53 -27.22
C THR A 685 -8.50 13.03 -26.83
N ASP A 686 -8.00 12.74 -25.63
CA ASP A 686 -6.61 13.01 -25.23
C ASP A 686 -5.66 12.09 -26.00
N LEU A 687 -5.99 10.80 -26.10
CA LEU A 687 -5.22 9.85 -26.90
C LEU A 687 -5.15 10.26 -28.39
N MET A 688 -6.26 10.72 -28.96
CA MET A 688 -6.29 11.25 -30.34
C MET A 688 -5.45 12.51 -30.48
N TYR A 689 -5.50 13.40 -29.49
CA TYR A 689 -4.71 14.63 -29.48
C TYR A 689 -3.21 14.31 -29.46
N ASP A 690 -2.77 13.40 -28.59
CA ASP A 690 -1.37 12.96 -28.50
C ASP A 690 -0.92 12.27 -29.80
N MET A 691 -1.73 11.37 -30.36
CA MET A 691 -1.44 10.71 -31.64
C MET A 691 -1.27 11.71 -32.79
N LEU A 692 -2.16 12.70 -32.88
CA LEU A 692 -2.07 13.74 -33.90
C LEU A 692 -0.81 14.59 -33.68
N SER A 693 -0.53 14.98 -32.43
CA SER A 693 0.64 15.77 -32.03
C SER A 693 1.96 15.07 -32.39
N GLU A 694 2.09 13.78 -32.09
CA GLU A 694 3.26 12.96 -32.42
C GLU A 694 3.41 12.75 -33.93
N ASN A 695 2.31 12.51 -34.66
CA ASN A 695 2.32 12.30 -36.11
C ASN A 695 2.63 13.59 -36.90
N GLY A 696 2.29 14.76 -36.33
CA GLY A 696 2.55 16.08 -36.91
C GLY A 696 1.76 16.43 -38.19
N ASN A 697 0.90 15.51 -38.67
CA ASN A 697 0.08 15.67 -39.87
C ASN A 697 -1.37 15.20 -39.63
N PRO A 698 -2.37 15.76 -40.36
CA PRO A 698 -3.76 15.33 -40.21
C PRO A 698 -3.96 13.86 -40.55
N MET A 699 -4.76 13.15 -39.75
CA MET A 699 -5.07 11.72 -39.92
C MET A 699 -6.54 11.51 -40.25
N SER A 700 -6.89 10.43 -40.93
CA SER A 700 -8.27 10.03 -41.16
C SER A 700 -8.90 9.41 -39.91
N ALA A 701 -10.24 9.45 -39.83
CA ALA A 701 -10.97 8.78 -38.76
C ALA A 701 -10.77 7.26 -38.75
N GLN A 702 -10.43 6.66 -39.89
CA GLN A 702 -10.11 5.23 -40.00
C GLN A 702 -8.75 4.93 -39.39
N GLU A 703 -7.72 5.72 -39.71
CA GLU A 703 -6.37 5.54 -39.16
C GLU A 703 -6.38 5.70 -37.64
N LEU A 704 -7.06 6.73 -37.12
CA LEU A 704 -7.21 6.89 -35.67
C LEU A 704 -7.99 5.73 -35.04
N TYR A 705 -9.05 5.24 -35.71
CA TYR A 705 -9.80 4.06 -35.24
C TYR A 705 -8.93 2.81 -35.19
N ASP A 706 -8.13 2.55 -36.22
CA ASP A 706 -7.30 1.33 -36.31
C ASP A 706 -6.22 1.33 -35.24
N VAL A 707 -5.57 2.48 -35.00
CA VAL A 707 -4.58 2.62 -33.92
C VAL A 707 -5.26 2.45 -32.56
N ILE A 708 -6.39 3.13 -32.32
CA ILE A 708 -7.14 3.00 -31.05
C ILE A 708 -7.61 1.56 -30.83
N ASN A 709 -8.09 0.87 -31.86
CA ASN A 709 -8.57 -0.50 -31.77
C ASN A 709 -7.43 -1.52 -31.63
N SER A 710 -6.21 -1.18 -32.06
CA SER A 710 -5.01 -1.99 -31.80
C SER A 710 -4.57 -1.92 -30.33
N ILE A 711 -4.72 -0.75 -29.69
CA ILE A 711 -4.35 -0.52 -28.28
C ILE A 711 -5.48 -0.96 -27.35
N TYR A 712 -6.74 -0.67 -27.71
CA TYR A 712 -7.95 -0.98 -26.97
C TYR A 712 -8.98 -1.69 -27.87
N PRO A 713 -8.84 -3.02 -28.06
CA PRO A 713 -9.73 -3.80 -28.92
C PRO A 713 -11.20 -3.65 -28.51
N ASN A 714 -12.09 -3.46 -29.50
CA ASN A 714 -13.55 -3.38 -29.33
C ASN A 714 -14.08 -2.19 -28.51
N ARG A 715 -13.24 -1.21 -28.13
CA ARG A 715 -13.69 -0.02 -27.40
C ARG A 715 -14.72 0.81 -28.20
N TYR A 716 -14.58 0.83 -29.52
CA TYR A 716 -15.52 1.49 -30.44
C TYR A 716 -16.00 0.54 -31.54
N LYS A 717 -17.30 0.62 -31.85
CA LYS A 717 -17.94 -0.26 -32.85
C LYS A 717 -17.57 0.09 -34.30
N SER A 718 -17.15 1.33 -34.55
CA SER A 718 -16.82 1.79 -35.91
C SER A 718 -16.00 3.09 -35.92
N PRO A 719 -15.35 3.40 -37.05
CA PRO A 719 -14.71 4.71 -37.29
C PRO A 719 -15.65 5.91 -37.18
N ILE A 720 -16.97 5.70 -37.30
CA ILE A 720 -17.97 6.79 -37.17
C ILE A 720 -17.99 7.34 -35.74
N SER A 721 -17.74 6.50 -34.74
CA SER A 721 -17.67 6.91 -33.33
C SER A 721 -16.52 7.89 -33.08
N ILE A 722 -15.41 7.75 -33.81
CA ILE A 722 -14.26 8.69 -33.74
C ILE A 722 -14.66 10.07 -34.24
N LYS A 723 -15.42 10.16 -35.35
CA LYS A 723 -15.92 11.44 -35.87
C LYS A 723 -16.81 12.18 -34.87
N GLN A 724 -17.63 11.44 -34.12
CA GLN A 724 -18.50 12.05 -33.10
C GLN A 724 -17.67 12.64 -31.94
N LEU A 725 -16.61 11.96 -31.53
CA LEU A 725 -15.72 12.41 -30.45
C LEU A 725 -14.94 13.68 -30.83
N VAL A 726 -14.50 13.79 -32.09
CA VAL A 726 -13.82 15.00 -32.59
C VAL A 726 -14.74 16.22 -32.52
N ASN A 727 -16.03 16.07 -32.84
CA ASN A 727 -16.99 17.17 -32.75
C ASN A 727 -17.26 17.64 -31.31
N THR A 728 -16.94 16.82 -30.30
CA THR A 728 -17.13 17.16 -28.89
C THR A 728 -15.90 17.77 -28.22
N ASP A 729 -14.72 17.66 -28.82
CA ASP A 729 -13.47 18.17 -28.24
C ASP A 729 -13.01 19.46 -28.94
N PRO A 730 -12.88 20.59 -28.24
CA PRO A 730 -12.57 21.89 -28.84
C PRO A 730 -11.12 22.00 -29.35
N ARG A 731 -10.24 21.02 -29.10
CA ARG A 731 -8.83 21.07 -29.55
C ARG A 731 -8.64 20.51 -30.96
N MET A 732 -9.61 19.73 -31.45
CA MET A 732 -9.54 19.03 -32.73
C MET A 732 -10.59 19.57 -33.70
N CYS A 733 -10.34 19.44 -34.99
CA CYS A 733 -11.28 19.85 -36.04
C CYS A 733 -11.17 18.98 -37.28
N HIS A 734 -12.21 19.01 -38.10
CA HIS A 734 -12.19 18.39 -39.43
C HIS A 734 -11.64 19.35 -40.49
N VAL A 735 -10.78 18.85 -41.37
CA VAL A 735 -10.09 19.63 -42.40
C VAL A 735 -10.24 18.96 -43.78
N GLY A 736 -10.63 19.76 -44.79
CA GLY A 736 -10.75 19.32 -46.18
C GLY A 736 -12.02 18.53 -46.50
N THR A 737 -12.13 18.02 -47.73
CA THR A 737 -13.27 17.23 -48.21
C THR A 737 -13.23 15.77 -47.76
N ASP A 738 -12.06 15.29 -47.37
CA ASP A 738 -11.83 13.90 -46.97
C ASP A 738 -12.09 13.67 -45.46
N ASN A 739 -12.58 14.70 -44.75
CA ASN A 739 -12.83 14.70 -43.30
C ASN A 739 -11.61 14.25 -42.47
N LEU A 740 -10.41 14.67 -42.86
CA LEU A 740 -9.21 14.47 -42.05
C LEU A 740 -9.35 15.23 -40.72
N ILE A 741 -8.75 14.71 -39.67
CA ILE A 741 -8.80 15.25 -38.32
C ILE A 741 -7.45 15.91 -38.04
N SER A 742 -7.48 17.16 -37.57
CA SER A 742 -6.33 18.01 -37.32
C SER A 742 -6.44 18.69 -35.95
N LEU A 743 -5.30 19.09 -35.39
CA LEU A 743 -5.26 19.98 -34.24
C LEU A 743 -5.53 21.43 -34.66
N ILE A 744 -6.27 22.18 -33.85
CA ILE A 744 -6.61 23.58 -34.13
C ILE A 744 -5.38 24.50 -33.99
N GLU A 745 -4.44 24.17 -33.11
CA GLU A 745 -3.24 24.97 -32.84
C GLU A 745 -2.18 24.92 -33.97
N TRP A 746 -2.36 24.05 -34.96
CA TRP A 746 -1.42 23.87 -36.05
C TRP A 746 -1.44 25.02 -37.05
N ASN A 747 -0.40 25.86 -37.01
CA ASN A 747 -0.23 26.98 -37.94
C ASN A 747 0.06 26.54 -39.38
N HIS A 748 0.62 25.35 -39.58
CA HIS A 748 0.95 24.80 -40.91
C HIS A 748 -0.26 24.17 -41.61
N VAL A 749 -1.36 23.92 -40.90
CA VAL A 749 -2.60 23.37 -41.46
C VAL A 749 -3.65 24.48 -41.52
N LYS A 750 -3.84 25.07 -42.71
CA LYS A 750 -4.88 26.09 -42.90
C LYS A 750 -6.27 25.48 -42.75
N LEU A 751 -7.10 26.09 -41.90
CA LEU A 751 -8.48 25.69 -41.63
C LEU A 751 -9.42 26.13 -42.75
N GLY A 752 -10.43 25.32 -43.05
CA GLY A 752 -11.46 25.59 -44.06
C GLY A 752 -11.24 24.91 -45.41
N GLY A 753 -12.15 25.18 -46.35
CA GLY A 753 -12.10 24.67 -47.72
C GLY A 753 -11.16 25.49 -48.62
N VAL A 754 -11.10 25.11 -49.90
CA VAL A 754 -10.32 25.86 -50.92
C VAL A 754 -10.72 27.34 -50.95
N ARG A 755 -12.01 27.65 -50.80
CA ARG A 755 -12.53 29.02 -50.74
C ARG A 755 -11.96 29.83 -49.58
N ASP A 756 -11.90 29.25 -48.38
CA ASP A 756 -11.42 29.93 -47.18
C ASP A 756 -9.91 30.21 -47.27
N ILE A 757 -9.14 29.27 -47.80
CA ILE A 757 -7.70 29.42 -48.02
C ILE A 757 -7.43 30.56 -49.01
N ILE A 758 -8.19 30.64 -50.10
CA ILE A 758 -8.07 31.74 -51.07
C ILE A 758 -8.40 33.07 -50.40
N ALA A 759 -9.47 33.12 -49.59
CA ALA A 759 -9.88 34.35 -48.93
C ALA A 759 -8.84 34.84 -47.91
N GLN A 760 -8.31 33.94 -47.09
CA GLN A 760 -7.22 34.24 -46.15
C GLN A 760 -5.98 34.74 -46.90
N PHE A 761 -5.60 34.07 -47.99
CA PHE A 761 -4.47 34.50 -48.80
C PHE A 761 -4.65 35.90 -49.37
N LEU A 762 -5.81 36.20 -49.98
CA LEU A 762 -6.11 37.52 -50.53
C LEU A 762 -6.31 38.61 -49.47
N ALA A 763 -6.63 38.24 -48.23
CA ALA A 763 -6.73 39.17 -47.11
C ALA A 763 -5.38 39.82 -46.78
N ASP A 764 -4.27 39.14 -47.04
CA ASP A 764 -2.92 39.63 -46.74
C ASP A 764 -2.37 40.64 -47.77
N PHE A 765 -3.05 40.82 -48.93
CA PHE A 765 -2.59 41.71 -49.99
C PHE A 765 -3.53 42.91 -50.19
N GLU A 766 -2.94 44.10 -50.36
CA GLU A 766 -3.67 45.31 -50.77
C GLU A 766 -3.98 45.35 -52.27
N GLN A 767 -3.26 44.56 -53.07
CA GLN A 767 -3.42 44.47 -54.53
C GLN A 767 -4.03 43.13 -54.94
N PRO A 768 -4.84 43.08 -56.02
CA PRO A 768 -5.38 41.82 -56.49
C PRO A 768 -4.25 40.90 -57.00
N GLN A 769 -4.40 39.60 -56.80
CA GLN A 769 -3.35 38.62 -57.08
C GLN A 769 -3.61 37.88 -58.40
N CYS A 770 -2.53 37.48 -59.07
CA CYS A 770 -2.64 36.68 -60.29
C CYS A 770 -3.07 35.24 -59.95
N LEU A 771 -3.86 34.63 -60.83
CA LEU A 771 -4.34 33.24 -60.63
C LEU A 771 -3.20 32.25 -60.35
N SER A 772 -2.08 32.34 -61.06
CA SER A 772 -0.96 31.39 -60.89
C SER A 772 -0.40 31.41 -59.46
N VAL A 773 -0.31 32.58 -58.84
CA VAL A 773 0.17 32.75 -57.46
C VAL A 773 -0.83 32.19 -56.46
N ILE A 774 -2.12 32.42 -56.68
CA ILE A 774 -3.19 31.85 -55.85
C ILE A 774 -3.18 30.32 -55.94
N VAL A 775 -3.02 29.77 -57.14
CA VAL A 775 -2.94 28.32 -57.38
C VAL A 775 -1.76 27.71 -56.63
N GLU A 776 -0.57 28.29 -56.77
CA GLU A 776 0.62 27.83 -56.07
C GLU A 776 0.42 27.84 -54.55
N HIS A 777 -0.20 28.90 -54.01
CA HIS A 777 -0.46 29.00 -52.57
C HIS A 777 -1.46 27.95 -52.08
N VAL A 778 -2.60 27.80 -52.76
CA VAL A 778 -3.63 26.83 -52.36
C VAL A 778 -3.13 25.40 -52.45
N GLN A 779 -2.33 25.09 -53.48
CA GLN A 779 -1.79 23.74 -53.68
C GLN A 779 -0.76 23.31 -52.63
N LYS A 780 -0.18 24.26 -51.87
CA LYS A 780 0.65 23.94 -50.69
C LYS A 780 -0.15 23.25 -49.58
N TYR A 781 -1.46 23.52 -49.49
CA TYR A 781 -2.30 23.06 -48.38
C TYR A 781 -3.42 22.10 -48.82
N ARG A 782 -3.80 22.08 -50.10
CA ARG A 782 -4.89 21.24 -50.63
C ARG A 782 -4.54 20.65 -51.98
N LYS A 783 -4.79 19.35 -52.14
CA LYS A 783 -4.70 18.69 -53.43
C LYS A 783 -5.90 19.07 -54.30
N THR A 784 -5.73 20.10 -55.14
CA THR A 784 -6.77 20.61 -56.04
C THR A 784 -6.18 21.04 -57.39
N SER A 785 -7.02 21.21 -58.40
CA SER A 785 -6.62 21.65 -59.75
C SER A 785 -6.85 23.14 -59.95
N GLU A 786 -6.07 23.76 -60.84
CA GLU A 786 -6.27 25.17 -61.23
C GLU A 786 -7.72 25.45 -61.66
N ASN A 787 -8.33 24.55 -62.44
CA ASN A 787 -9.72 24.69 -62.88
C ASN A 787 -10.72 24.71 -61.71
N SER A 788 -10.49 23.88 -60.68
CA SER A 788 -11.34 23.85 -59.48
C SER A 788 -11.19 25.13 -58.66
N ILE A 789 -9.96 25.62 -58.48
CA ILE A 789 -9.67 26.91 -57.81
C ILE A 789 -10.34 28.05 -58.57
N ARG A 790 -10.17 28.12 -59.89
CA ARG A 790 -10.78 29.14 -60.76
C ARG A 790 -12.31 29.11 -60.67
N THR A 791 -12.91 27.92 -60.71
CA THR A 791 -14.35 27.74 -60.55
C THR A 791 -14.83 28.15 -59.16
N THR A 792 -14.06 27.87 -58.11
CA THR A 792 -14.36 28.29 -56.72
C THR A 792 -14.36 29.80 -56.58
N MET A 793 -13.41 30.49 -57.24
CA MET A 793 -13.36 31.96 -57.25
C MET A 793 -14.43 32.58 -58.15
N GLY A 794 -14.84 31.88 -59.21
CA GLY A 794 -15.92 32.31 -60.10
C GLY A 794 -17.33 31.99 -59.58
N SER A 795 -17.45 31.20 -58.50
CA SER A 795 -18.72 30.83 -57.89
C SER A 795 -18.89 31.55 -56.55
N GLY A 796 -19.92 32.38 -56.44
CA GLY A 796 -20.26 33.14 -55.23
C GLY A 796 -19.87 34.62 -55.28
N GLU A 797 -20.20 35.34 -54.21
CA GLU A 797 -20.04 36.80 -54.14
C GLU A 797 -18.75 37.29 -53.47
N GLN A 798 -17.91 36.39 -52.95
CA GLN A 798 -16.78 36.78 -52.11
C GLN A 798 -15.60 37.36 -52.90
N PHE A 799 -15.44 36.95 -54.16
CA PHE A 799 -14.31 37.34 -55.01
C PHE A 799 -14.74 38.25 -56.15
N VAL A 800 -13.83 39.13 -56.57
CA VAL A 800 -13.96 39.98 -57.74
C VAL A 800 -12.85 39.66 -58.73
N VAL A 801 -13.22 39.59 -60.02
CA VAL A 801 -12.30 39.32 -61.13
C VAL A 801 -12.00 40.63 -61.85
N PHE A 802 -10.73 40.93 -62.02
CA PHE A 802 -10.24 42.09 -62.76
C PHE A 802 -9.73 41.69 -64.15
N ALA A 803 -9.66 42.67 -65.05
CA ALA A 803 -9.06 42.49 -66.37
C ALA A 803 -7.60 42.01 -66.24
N GLY A 804 -7.18 41.06 -67.10
CA GLY A 804 -5.83 40.47 -67.07
C GLY A 804 -5.67 39.23 -66.19
N GLY A 805 -6.75 38.67 -65.63
CA GLY A 805 -6.69 37.42 -64.86
C GLY A 805 -6.27 37.59 -63.40
N TYR A 806 -6.54 38.76 -62.82
CA TYR A 806 -6.31 39.08 -61.42
C TYR A 806 -7.57 38.90 -60.59
N TYR A 807 -7.41 38.46 -59.35
CA TYR A 807 -8.49 38.15 -58.41
C TYR A 807 -8.27 38.91 -57.09
N GLY A 808 -9.36 39.44 -56.53
CA GLY A 808 -9.37 40.08 -55.21
C GLY A 808 -10.62 39.71 -54.42
N LEU A 809 -10.67 40.13 -53.16
CA LEU A 809 -11.87 40.12 -52.32
C LEU A 809 -12.81 41.28 -52.67
N LYS A 810 -14.13 41.02 -52.73
CA LYS A 810 -15.15 42.02 -53.13
C LYS A 810 -15.36 43.13 -52.10
N ASP A 811 -15.05 42.88 -50.83
CA ASP A 811 -15.15 43.82 -49.71
C ASP A 811 -13.95 44.77 -49.58
N LYS A 812 -12.90 44.57 -50.38
CA LYS A 812 -11.74 45.47 -50.47
C LYS A 812 -11.85 46.46 -51.63
N VAL A 813 -11.29 47.65 -51.42
CA VAL A 813 -11.15 48.70 -52.44
C VAL A 813 -9.75 48.61 -53.04
N TYR A 814 -9.67 48.50 -54.36
CA TYR A 814 -8.40 48.41 -55.09
C TYR A 814 -8.11 49.69 -55.88
N ASP A 815 -6.87 49.82 -56.38
CA ASP A 815 -6.49 50.92 -57.25
C ASP A 815 -7.39 50.97 -58.50
N ARG A 816 -7.78 52.19 -58.86
CA ARG A 816 -8.64 52.48 -60.02
C ARG A 816 -8.14 51.83 -61.31
N TRP A 817 -6.83 51.70 -61.48
CA TRP A 817 -6.21 51.04 -62.62
C TRP A 817 -6.77 49.64 -62.90
N TYR A 818 -7.15 48.87 -61.87
CA TYR A 818 -7.67 47.52 -62.04
C TYR A 818 -9.12 47.49 -62.55
N TYR A 819 -9.85 48.60 -62.40
CA TYR A 819 -11.24 48.75 -62.87
C TYR A 819 -11.35 49.36 -64.27
N LEU A 820 -10.26 49.92 -64.81
CA LEU A 820 -10.27 50.51 -66.15
C LEU A 820 -10.41 49.43 -67.23
N SER A 821 -11.27 49.68 -68.21
CA SER A 821 -11.34 48.86 -69.41
C SER A 821 -10.05 48.94 -70.22
N GLU A 822 -9.76 47.92 -71.00
CA GLU A 822 -8.55 47.87 -71.85
C GLU A 822 -8.55 49.01 -72.88
N ALA A 823 -9.73 49.46 -73.31
CA ALA A 823 -9.88 50.64 -74.17
C ALA A 823 -9.48 51.95 -73.47
N GLU A 824 -9.78 52.10 -72.18
CA GLU A 824 -9.41 53.29 -71.39
C GLU A 824 -7.92 53.30 -71.06
N LYS A 825 -7.32 52.15 -70.74
CA LYS A 825 -5.86 52.02 -70.54
C LYS A 825 -5.10 52.40 -71.81
N ASN A 826 -5.50 51.84 -72.95
CA ASN A 826 -4.92 52.16 -74.26
C ASN A 826 -5.06 53.66 -74.62
N PHE A 827 -6.17 54.29 -74.24
CA PHE A 827 -6.37 55.74 -74.44
C PHE A 827 -5.37 56.57 -73.62
N LEU A 828 -5.21 56.26 -72.32
CA LEU A 828 -4.26 56.98 -71.45
C LEU A 828 -2.81 56.81 -71.90
N ASP A 829 -2.43 55.61 -72.34
CA ASP A 829 -1.08 55.37 -72.86
C ASP A 829 -0.82 56.13 -74.17
N ARG A 830 -1.83 56.24 -75.05
CA ARG A 830 -1.72 57.08 -76.26
C ARG A 830 -1.65 58.58 -75.94
N ILE A 831 -2.35 59.07 -74.91
CA ILE A 831 -2.17 60.43 -74.40
C ILE A 831 -0.73 60.66 -73.92
N LYS A 832 -0.18 59.73 -73.13
CA LYS A 832 1.23 59.82 -72.68
C LYS A 832 2.20 59.87 -73.85
N GLN A 833 2.00 59.05 -74.89
CA GLN A 833 2.83 59.08 -76.10
C GLN A 833 2.73 60.43 -76.84
N LEU A 834 1.53 60.99 -76.97
CA LEU A 834 1.34 62.31 -77.56
C LEU A 834 2.03 63.41 -76.76
N GLU A 835 1.85 63.40 -75.43
CA GLU A 835 2.45 64.41 -74.56
C GLU A 835 3.97 64.34 -74.58
N GLN A 836 4.53 63.14 -74.54
CA GLN A 836 5.98 62.94 -74.67
C GLN A 836 6.48 63.45 -76.02
N PHE A 837 5.77 63.15 -77.12
CA PHE A 837 6.11 63.67 -78.44
C PHE A 837 6.16 65.21 -78.47
N ILE A 838 5.15 65.90 -77.92
CA ILE A 838 5.10 67.37 -77.90
C ILE A 838 6.27 67.94 -77.08
N LYS A 839 6.62 67.31 -75.96
CA LYS A 839 7.78 67.72 -75.14
C LYS A 839 9.09 67.57 -75.89
N ASP A 840 9.24 66.48 -76.64
CA ASP A 840 10.49 66.15 -77.32
C ASP A 840 10.70 66.99 -78.60
N THR A 841 9.63 67.29 -79.34
CA THR A 841 9.72 68.01 -80.63
C THR A 841 9.35 69.49 -80.55
N GLY A 842 8.69 69.92 -79.47
CA GLY A 842 8.22 71.29 -79.29
C GLY A 842 6.98 71.66 -80.12
N HIS A 843 6.35 70.69 -80.80
CA HIS A 843 5.16 70.92 -81.61
C HIS A 843 4.16 69.75 -81.55
N PHE A 844 2.90 70.01 -81.94
CA PHE A 844 1.93 68.93 -82.15
C PHE A 844 2.27 68.13 -83.40
N PRO A 845 1.93 66.83 -83.47
CA PRO A 845 2.20 66.01 -84.66
C PRO A 845 1.47 66.56 -85.90
N PHE A 846 2.08 66.47 -87.08
CA PHE A 846 1.55 67.01 -88.35
C PHE A 846 1.01 65.94 -89.31
N SER A 847 0.17 66.35 -90.27
CA SER A 847 -0.46 65.46 -91.27
C SER A 847 0.47 64.89 -92.33
N LEU A 848 1.53 65.62 -92.68
CA LEU A 848 2.49 65.31 -93.74
C LEU A 848 3.89 65.31 -93.14
N SER A 849 4.15 64.32 -92.27
CA SER A 849 5.47 64.04 -91.68
C SER A 849 6.13 62.84 -92.39
N GLU A 850 7.45 62.89 -92.52
CA GLU A 850 8.26 61.75 -93.01
C GLU A 850 8.45 60.70 -91.90
N ASP A 851 8.17 61.04 -90.63
CA ASP A 851 8.14 60.08 -89.53
C ASP A 851 6.77 59.39 -89.46
N ALA A 852 6.78 58.07 -89.72
CA ALA A 852 5.61 57.23 -89.63
C ALA A 852 4.94 57.25 -88.24
N LYS A 853 5.72 57.44 -87.16
CA LYS A 853 5.18 57.52 -85.79
C LYS A 853 4.43 58.82 -85.56
N GLU A 854 4.97 59.94 -86.04
CA GLU A 854 4.30 61.25 -85.97
C GLU A 854 3.00 61.23 -86.78
N ALA A 855 3.03 60.70 -88.01
CA ALA A 855 1.84 60.60 -88.85
C ALA A 855 0.73 59.76 -88.18
N GLN A 856 1.07 58.66 -87.52
CA GLN A 856 0.12 57.84 -86.76
C GLN A 856 -0.45 58.59 -85.55
N LEU A 857 0.40 59.30 -84.79
CA LEU A 857 -0.03 60.11 -83.65
C LEU A 857 -0.94 61.27 -84.10
N TYR A 858 -0.65 61.92 -85.23
CA TYR A 858 -1.52 62.94 -85.82
C TYR A 858 -2.90 62.38 -86.14
N VAL A 859 -2.97 61.27 -86.88
CA VAL A 859 -4.25 60.66 -87.27
C VAL A 859 -5.06 60.27 -86.04
N TRP A 860 -4.41 59.70 -85.03
CA TRP A 860 -5.07 59.37 -83.76
C TRP A 860 -5.55 60.62 -83.02
N TRP A 861 -4.70 61.64 -82.88
CA TRP A 861 -5.01 62.87 -82.16
C TRP A 861 -6.17 63.64 -82.79
N ILE A 862 -6.19 63.77 -84.12
CA ILE A 862 -7.30 64.43 -84.84
C ILE A 862 -8.60 63.64 -84.66
N LYS A 863 -8.55 62.31 -84.73
CA LYS A 863 -9.73 61.46 -84.50
C LYS A 863 -10.28 61.63 -83.09
N VAL A 864 -9.41 61.66 -82.08
CA VAL A 864 -9.79 61.84 -80.68
C VAL A 864 -10.34 63.26 -80.46
N ARG A 865 -9.61 64.29 -80.87
CA ARG A 865 -9.99 65.70 -80.69
C ARG A 865 -11.35 66.05 -81.32
N ASN A 866 -11.65 65.50 -82.49
CA ASN A 866 -12.89 65.81 -83.21
C ASN A 866 -14.07 64.91 -82.84
N ARG A 867 -13.89 63.96 -81.92
CA ARG A 867 -14.93 63.02 -81.53
C ARG A 867 -15.97 63.70 -80.63
N LYS A 868 -17.21 63.80 -81.10
CA LYS A 868 -18.32 64.46 -80.38
C LYS A 868 -18.75 63.74 -79.08
N ASN A 869 -18.47 62.44 -78.95
CA ASN A 869 -18.87 61.60 -77.82
C ASN A 869 -17.65 61.00 -77.11
N LEU A 870 -16.74 61.84 -76.60
CA LEU A 870 -15.71 61.38 -75.66
C LEU A 870 -16.32 61.19 -74.27
N GLY A 871 -15.85 60.18 -73.55
CA GLY A 871 -16.18 60.04 -72.13
C GLY A 871 -15.74 61.29 -71.35
N LYS A 872 -16.42 61.60 -70.24
CA LYS A 872 -16.16 62.81 -69.43
C LYS A 872 -14.67 62.97 -69.10
N GLU A 873 -13.99 61.88 -68.74
CA GLU A 873 -12.56 61.90 -68.41
C GLU A 873 -11.63 62.01 -69.61
N GLN A 874 -11.96 61.33 -70.71
CA GLN A 874 -11.21 61.47 -71.96
C GLN A 874 -11.26 62.92 -72.46
N SER A 875 -12.43 63.57 -72.32
CA SER A 875 -12.62 64.98 -72.64
C SER A 875 -11.79 65.89 -71.73
N MET A 876 -11.77 65.63 -70.41
CA MET A 876 -10.91 66.38 -69.48
C MET A 876 -9.43 66.28 -69.88
N GLU A 877 -8.95 65.09 -70.24
CA GLU A 877 -7.54 64.89 -70.56
C GLU A 877 -7.14 65.49 -71.92
N VAL A 878 -8.01 65.42 -72.92
CA VAL A 878 -7.82 66.13 -74.21
C VAL A 878 -7.76 67.65 -73.99
N ASN A 879 -8.65 68.20 -73.16
CA ASN A 879 -8.66 69.63 -72.84
C ASN A 879 -7.40 70.05 -72.06
N ARG A 880 -6.91 69.21 -71.14
CA ARG A 880 -5.64 69.46 -70.44
C ARG A 880 -4.49 69.61 -71.43
N ILE A 881 -4.33 68.67 -72.36
CA ILE A 881 -3.26 68.73 -73.37
C ILE A 881 -3.40 69.98 -74.24
N LEU A 882 -4.61 70.32 -74.69
CA LEU A 882 -4.83 71.52 -75.52
C LEU A 882 -4.52 72.82 -74.78
N GLN A 883 -4.83 72.91 -73.49
CA GLN A 883 -4.51 74.10 -72.67
C GLN A 883 -3.03 74.19 -72.35
N GLN A 884 -2.44 73.10 -71.86
CA GLN A 884 -1.06 73.07 -71.40
C GLN A 884 -0.05 73.36 -72.53
N TYR A 885 -0.34 72.89 -73.74
CA TYR A 885 0.54 73.06 -74.91
C TYR A 885 -0.03 74.08 -75.92
N ALA A 886 -0.92 74.99 -75.51
CA ALA A 886 -1.59 75.95 -76.39
C ALA A 886 -0.63 76.84 -77.23
N MET A 887 0.59 77.05 -76.73
CA MET A 887 1.62 77.85 -77.40
C MET A 887 2.44 77.07 -78.44
N CYS A 888 2.37 75.73 -78.43
CA CYS A 888 3.11 74.90 -79.36
C CYS A 888 2.50 74.97 -80.78
N PRO A 889 3.32 75.01 -81.84
CA PRO A 889 2.81 75.00 -83.21
C PRO A 889 1.95 73.78 -83.48
N SER A 890 0.75 74.00 -84.00
CA SER A 890 -0.19 72.94 -84.39
C SER A 890 -0.27 72.71 -85.90
N SER A 891 0.50 73.49 -86.67
CA SER A 891 0.61 73.34 -88.12
C SER A 891 2.06 73.47 -88.58
N ARG A 892 2.41 72.78 -89.67
CA ARG A 892 3.75 72.81 -90.27
C ARG A 892 4.17 74.22 -90.71
N ARG A 893 3.22 75.05 -91.17
CA ARG A 893 3.49 76.45 -91.54
C ARG A 893 3.86 77.29 -90.32
N ASP A 894 3.15 77.12 -89.22
CA ASP A 894 3.47 77.83 -87.98
C ASP A 894 4.81 77.38 -87.41
N ASN A 895 5.09 76.07 -87.42
CA ASN A 895 6.37 75.53 -86.97
C ASN A 895 7.54 76.05 -87.80
N ALA A 896 7.40 76.08 -89.13
CA ALA A 896 8.40 76.65 -90.02
C ALA A 896 8.65 78.14 -89.73
N TRP A 897 7.59 78.91 -89.44
CA TRP A 897 7.74 80.32 -89.09
C TRP A 897 8.57 80.50 -87.79
N PHE A 898 8.30 79.70 -86.75
CA PHE A 898 9.09 79.74 -85.51
C PHE A 898 10.53 79.23 -85.69
N ASP A 899 10.75 78.23 -86.55
CA ASP A 899 12.08 77.77 -86.93
C ASP A 899 12.89 78.88 -87.62
N PHE A 900 12.29 79.59 -88.58
CA PHE A 900 12.91 80.75 -89.19
C PHE A 900 13.21 81.86 -88.19
N CYS A 901 12.29 82.13 -87.25
CA CYS A 901 12.49 83.08 -86.16
C CYS A 901 13.70 82.71 -85.28
N LEU A 902 13.81 81.43 -84.90
CA LEU A 902 14.93 80.92 -84.11
C LEU A 902 16.24 80.97 -84.91
N ARG A 903 16.24 80.51 -86.16
CA ARG A 903 17.42 80.54 -87.04
C ARG A 903 17.90 81.97 -87.27
N TYR A 904 16.98 82.93 -87.42
CA TYR A 904 17.31 84.34 -87.52
C TYR A 904 17.96 84.83 -86.22
N LYS A 905 17.36 84.55 -85.06
CA LYS A 905 17.92 84.89 -83.74
C LYS A 905 19.35 84.36 -83.58
N THR A 906 19.52 83.06 -83.81
CA THR A 906 20.82 82.38 -83.71
C THR A 906 21.82 82.94 -84.70
N PHE A 907 21.39 83.33 -85.90
CA PHE A 907 22.27 83.98 -86.86
C PHE A 907 22.81 85.31 -86.31
N VAL A 908 21.94 86.16 -85.76
CA VAL A 908 22.35 87.46 -85.21
C VAL A 908 23.25 87.28 -83.99
N GLU A 909 22.89 86.40 -83.06
CA GLU A 909 23.70 86.09 -81.88
C GLU A 909 25.11 85.61 -82.26
N ARG A 910 25.23 84.74 -83.27
CA ARG A 910 26.52 84.17 -83.68
C ARG A 910 27.38 85.14 -84.47
N ASN A 911 26.78 85.97 -85.32
CA ASN A 911 27.52 86.83 -86.26
C ASN A 911 27.63 88.28 -85.79
N GLY A 912 26.92 88.67 -84.73
CA GLY A 912 26.88 90.06 -84.22
C GLY A 912 26.28 91.06 -85.21
N ARG A 913 25.59 90.59 -86.25
CA ARG A 913 24.99 91.41 -87.31
C ARG A 913 23.75 90.76 -87.90
N LYS A 914 22.91 91.56 -88.56
CA LYS A 914 21.75 91.07 -89.33
C LYS A 914 22.18 90.31 -90.61
N PRO A 915 21.38 89.33 -91.08
CA PRO A 915 21.60 88.67 -92.38
C PRO A 915 21.63 89.68 -93.53
N SER A 916 22.56 89.50 -94.46
CA SER A 916 22.76 90.38 -95.61
C SER A 916 21.95 89.93 -96.82
N LYS A 917 21.31 90.89 -97.50
CA LYS A 917 20.64 90.67 -98.80
C LYS A 917 21.57 90.10 -99.88
N SER A 918 22.88 90.32 -99.78
CA SER A 918 23.86 89.87 -100.78
C SER A 918 24.55 88.55 -100.41
N GLY A 919 24.26 87.98 -99.24
CA GLY A 919 24.85 86.71 -98.79
C GLY A 919 24.06 85.51 -99.30
N TYR A 920 24.72 84.61 -100.04
CA TYR A 920 24.07 83.44 -100.66
C TYR A 920 23.34 82.53 -99.66
N ASN A 921 23.88 82.35 -98.44
CA ASN A 921 23.27 81.53 -97.37
C ASN A 921 22.52 82.36 -96.31
N GLU A 922 22.30 83.64 -96.56
CA GLU A 922 21.67 84.60 -95.62
C GLU A 922 20.36 85.17 -96.18
N TYR A 923 20.14 84.97 -97.49
CA TYR A 923 19.04 85.57 -98.23
C TYR A 923 17.66 85.11 -97.76
N ASP A 924 17.52 83.84 -97.38
CA ASP A 924 16.27 83.26 -96.89
C ASP A 924 15.88 83.85 -95.51
N LEU A 925 16.85 83.98 -94.60
CA LEU A 925 16.67 84.64 -93.32
C LEU A 925 16.37 86.14 -93.47
N TYR A 926 17.08 86.81 -94.37
CA TYR A 926 16.82 88.22 -94.70
C TYR A 926 15.39 88.41 -95.23
N GLN A 927 14.98 87.64 -96.24
CA GLN A 927 13.63 87.72 -96.79
C GLN A 927 12.55 87.38 -95.76
N TRP A 928 12.77 86.34 -94.94
CA TRP A 928 11.82 85.97 -93.91
C TRP A 928 11.65 87.11 -92.89
N PHE A 929 12.72 87.77 -92.46
CA PHE A 929 12.63 88.86 -91.49
C PHE A 929 11.98 90.11 -92.09
N GLU A 930 12.32 90.50 -93.33
CA GLU A 930 11.63 91.61 -94.02
C GLU A 930 10.13 91.34 -94.13
N LYS A 931 9.76 90.10 -94.47
CA LYS A 931 8.37 89.69 -94.49
C LYS A 931 7.75 89.71 -93.10
N ALA A 932 8.45 89.25 -92.06
CA ALA A 932 7.94 89.28 -90.69
C ALA A 932 7.74 90.73 -90.18
N VAL A 933 8.57 91.67 -90.61
CA VAL A 933 8.41 93.12 -90.33
C VAL A 933 7.16 93.66 -91.02
N GLU A 934 6.95 93.31 -92.29
CA GLU A 934 5.75 93.68 -93.06
C GLU A 934 4.49 93.09 -92.43
N ASP A 935 4.49 91.78 -92.17
CA ASP A 935 3.38 91.05 -91.56
C ASP A 935 3.06 91.62 -90.15
N PHE A 936 4.07 92.00 -89.35
CA PHE A 936 3.84 92.67 -88.06
C PHE A 936 3.21 94.06 -88.23
N SER A 937 3.70 94.84 -89.18
CA SER A 937 3.19 96.20 -89.45
C SER A 937 1.75 96.21 -89.96
N ASN A 938 1.36 95.16 -90.70
CA ASN A 938 0.00 94.98 -91.22
C ASN A 938 -0.95 94.30 -90.22
N GLY A 939 -0.43 93.75 -89.11
CA GLY A 939 -1.23 92.97 -88.15
C GLY A 939 -1.57 91.55 -88.63
N ASP A 940 -0.80 91.01 -89.58
CA ASP A 940 -1.00 89.69 -90.20
C ASP A 940 -0.35 88.54 -89.41
N LEU A 941 0.47 88.84 -88.39
CA LEU A 941 1.06 87.83 -87.51
C LEU A 941 0.01 87.27 -86.53
N LYS A 942 -0.01 85.93 -86.35
CA LYS A 942 -0.82 85.31 -85.29
C LYS A 942 -0.32 85.75 -83.91
N PRO A 943 -1.15 85.77 -82.85
CA PRO A 943 -0.75 86.25 -81.52
C PRO A 943 0.56 85.63 -80.99
N ASN A 944 0.79 84.33 -81.22
CA ASN A 944 2.02 83.65 -80.79
C ASN A 944 3.24 84.05 -81.64
N GLN A 945 3.03 84.28 -82.94
CA GLN A 945 4.08 84.75 -83.86
C GLN A 945 4.43 86.21 -83.56
N GLU A 946 3.43 87.05 -83.31
CA GLU A 946 3.59 88.44 -82.90
C GLU A 946 4.42 88.54 -81.61
N LYS A 947 4.07 87.74 -80.58
CA LYS A 947 4.83 87.67 -79.34
C LYS A 947 6.29 87.25 -79.56
N ALA A 948 6.53 86.18 -80.34
CA ALA A 948 7.89 85.72 -80.61
C ALA A 948 8.69 86.68 -81.49
N TYR A 949 8.03 87.38 -82.43
CA TYR A 949 8.66 88.43 -83.22
C TYR A 949 9.05 89.63 -82.35
N LEU A 950 8.21 90.03 -81.40
CA LEU A 950 8.53 91.07 -80.41
C LEU A 950 9.70 90.66 -79.51
N GLU A 951 9.72 89.40 -79.04
CA GLU A 951 10.86 88.86 -78.27
C GLU A 951 12.15 88.84 -79.10
N LEU A 952 12.06 88.44 -80.38
CA LEU A 952 13.18 88.51 -81.30
C LEU A 952 13.69 89.95 -81.42
N CYS A 953 12.81 90.92 -81.75
CA CYS A 953 13.18 92.32 -81.89
C CYS A 953 13.79 92.93 -80.63
N ASN A 954 13.35 92.51 -79.43
CA ASN A 954 13.94 92.94 -78.16
C ASN A 954 15.32 92.31 -77.90
N SER A 955 15.65 91.19 -78.56
CA SER A 955 16.93 90.49 -78.44
C SER A 955 17.95 90.82 -79.54
N LEU A 956 17.54 91.58 -80.56
CA LEU A 956 18.36 92.10 -81.67
C LEU A 956 18.90 93.50 -81.33
#